data_AF-A0A7V5VNG6-F1
#
_entry.id   AF-A0A7V5VNG6-F1
#
_cell.length_a   1.000
_cell.length_b   1.000
_cell.length_c   1.000
_cell.angle_alpha   90.00
_cell.angle_beta   90.00
_cell.angle_gamma   90.00
#
_symmetry.space_group_name_H-M   'P 1'
#
loop_
_entity.id
_entity.type
_entity.pdbx_description
1 polymer ?
#
loop_
_entity_poly.entity_id
_entity_poly.type
_entity_poly.pdbx_seq_one_letter_code
_entity_poly.pdbx_strand_id
1 'polypeptide(L)'
;MRTRNLIEKLIASRHSLKPYNNLGHHAEAEGGCGVLGMIASQPIAGKHVYRSSIQMHNRGNGKGGGLAAVGLLPEQMGVSREKLEDNYLIQIAYLDPAARKDVEQDFLLPHFEIHQGYAVPSIHDHREIGLEVQPPLVWRYFARVKETVLAEFIQKNELKGIDPRRAEDEFVYQNSYKLNKTFYASLGEKRAFVLCHGRNLLVFKIVGYAEQALQYYQLENLKAHGWIAHQRYPTKGRVWHPGGAHPFIGLHEALVHNGDFANYHGVCEYLKQRNIYPLFLTDTEVSVLLFDLWSRVYGYPLEYVIEALAPTTERDFLMLPKEKQELYKQIQVAHLHGSPDGPWFFIIARHEPYEKKFQLIGITDTSMLRPQVFALHEGPVQIGLIASEKQAIDAALQSLHDEDPRICPVADKYWNARGGSHTDGGAFIFTVDYSQPNLKLVCTDKFGREVSAGPHPRPLSCGSPRERGSRQAGVRASLPTNPVASALDPAQPALEAFAELKSEIRAWDYDVFEEFLRVCLEESRHSDAQRRHILELLTFLLDRRYRTEKMERKWLRALLEATINEILDSVSSLGAASDFVRITWQTRATLSAPRAPTQTLVIDATGFPPEGEDALSLLIVSAYKLGWKKFLLYRCCGQRFIGSGLGPRSHGVRLDVYGSSGDYLASGLDGAEIYVHNNGQDQLGQIYHDGKLVVYGDVGQTFFYGAKGGQAYVLGNAAGRPLINAVGCPRVVINGTALDYLAESFMAGDPLNGGGFVILNGIALDEDGQIRELETPYPGSNLFSLASGGAIYVRDPHKKLDDDQLNGGCYEELSDADWALILPYLKENERLFGITVKDLLTVDGERLPPERVYRKVRPVKTGVLSS
;
A
#
# COMPACT_ATOMS: atom_id res chain seq x y z
N MET A 1 30.01 -28.89 -6.24
CA MET A 1 30.35 -29.16 -7.66
C MET A 1 29.18 -29.76 -8.46
N ARG A 2 28.45 -30.79 -7.99
CA ARG A 2 27.32 -31.39 -8.74
C ARG A 2 26.18 -30.41 -9.05
N THR A 3 25.74 -29.59 -8.08
CA THR A 3 24.67 -28.60 -8.27
C THR A 3 25.05 -27.48 -9.26
N ARG A 4 26.29 -26.99 -9.20
CA ARG A 4 26.80 -25.96 -10.12
C ARG A 4 26.81 -26.44 -11.58
N ASN A 5 27.26 -27.66 -11.82
CA ASN A 5 27.26 -28.27 -13.15
C ASN A 5 25.83 -28.39 -13.71
N LEU A 6 24.84 -28.73 -12.86
CA LEU A 6 23.44 -28.80 -13.29
C LEU A 6 22.85 -27.42 -13.65
N ILE A 7 23.16 -26.38 -12.89
CA ILE A 7 22.72 -25.00 -13.19
C ILE A 7 23.30 -24.53 -14.53
N GLU A 8 24.60 -24.76 -14.76
CA GLU A 8 25.27 -24.42 -16.02
C GLU A 8 24.61 -25.15 -17.21
N LYS A 9 24.24 -26.42 -17.03
CA LYS A 9 23.50 -27.20 -18.04
C LYS A 9 22.09 -26.70 -18.29
N LEU A 10 21.34 -26.32 -17.24
CA LEU A 10 20.02 -25.70 -17.39
C LEU A 10 20.10 -24.42 -18.21
N ILE A 11 21.04 -23.53 -17.89
CA ILE A 11 21.28 -22.30 -18.66
C ILE A 11 21.70 -22.63 -20.10
N ALA A 12 22.58 -23.60 -20.30
CA ALA A 12 23.05 -24.00 -21.63
C ALA A 12 21.93 -24.58 -22.50
N SER A 13 20.97 -25.30 -21.91
CA SER A 13 19.82 -25.87 -22.63
C SER A 13 18.98 -24.82 -23.35
N ARG A 14 19.02 -23.57 -22.87
CA ARG A 14 18.31 -22.42 -23.44
C ARG A 14 19.03 -21.76 -24.62
N HIS A 15 20.26 -22.18 -24.97
CA HIS A 15 21.05 -21.54 -26.03
C HIS A 15 20.29 -21.49 -27.38
N SER A 16 19.50 -22.52 -27.68
CA SER A 16 18.65 -22.59 -28.88
C SER A 16 17.51 -21.58 -28.94
N LEU A 17 17.18 -20.91 -27.83
CA LEU A 17 16.07 -19.97 -27.72
C LEU A 17 16.40 -18.59 -28.29
N LYS A 18 17.68 -18.27 -28.50
CA LYS A 18 18.15 -16.97 -29.00
C LYS A 18 17.30 -16.47 -30.18
N PRO A 19 16.72 -15.26 -30.11
CA PRO A 19 15.88 -14.72 -31.18
C PRO A 19 16.68 -14.49 -32.47
N TYR A 20 16.00 -14.59 -33.62
CA TYR A 20 16.64 -14.49 -34.95
C TYR A 20 17.13 -13.07 -35.27
N ASN A 21 16.50 -12.05 -34.67
CA ASN A 21 16.89 -10.64 -34.77
C ASN A 21 17.10 -10.05 -33.36
N ASN A 22 17.95 -9.03 -33.26
CA ASN A 22 17.97 -8.18 -32.07
C ASN A 22 16.64 -7.40 -32.04
N LEU A 23 15.71 -7.81 -31.18
CA LEU A 23 14.54 -6.99 -30.84
C LEU A 23 15.07 -5.65 -30.31
N GLY A 24 14.57 -4.53 -30.83
CA GLY A 24 15.04 -3.19 -30.46
C GLY A 24 14.94 -2.95 -28.95
N HIS A 25 15.86 -2.17 -28.40
CA HIS A 25 16.04 -1.99 -26.94
C HIS A 25 15.12 -0.92 -26.32
N HIS A 26 14.03 -0.53 -26.98
CA HIS A 26 13.16 0.53 -26.47
C HIS A 26 12.09 -0.08 -25.55
N ALA A 27 12.32 -0.01 -24.24
CA ALA A 27 11.32 -0.30 -23.23
C ALA A 27 10.18 0.74 -23.29
N GLU A 28 8.97 0.28 -22.98
CA GLU A 28 7.86 1.20 -22.72
C GLU A 28 7.97 1.76 -21.30
N ALA A 29 8.16 3.08 -21.19
CA ALA A 29 8.26 3.75 -19.91
C ALA A 29 6.91 3.81 -19.19
N GLU A 30 6.93 3.61 -17.88
CA GLU A 30 5.74 3.50 -17.04
C GLU A 30 5.61 4.64 -16.01
N GLY A 31 4.37 5.07 -15.79
CA GLY A 31 3.99 6.14 -14.86
C GLY A 31 3.72 5.60 -13.46
N GLY A 32 3.01 6.38 -12.62
CA GLY A 32 2.58 5.92 -11.30
C GLY A 32 1.39 4.97 -11.37
N CYS A 33 1.64 3.70 -11.72
CA CYS A 33 0.63 2.65 -11.88
C CYS A 33 -0.13 2.33 -10.57
N GLY A 34 -1.37 1.85 -10.70
CA GLY A 34 -2.19 1.40 -9.57
C GLY A 34 -2.02 -0.10 -9.37
N VAL A 35 -1.48 -0.53 -8.23
CA VAL A 35 -1.31 -1.97 -7.91
C VAL A 35 -2.07 -2.34 -6.65
N LEU A 36 -2.57 -3.59 -6.64
CA LEU A 36 -3.25 -4.21 -5.51
C LEU A 36 -2.85 -5.69 -5.44
N GLY A 37 -2.67 -6.19 -4.22
CA GLY A 37 -2.55 -7.59 -3.88
C GLY A 37 -3.32 -7.90 -2.61
N MET A 38 -3.97 -9.05 -2.56
CA MET A 38 -4.58 -9.58 -1.35
C MET A 38 -4.41 -11.09 -1.31
N ILE A 39 -4.16 -11.65 -0.12
CA ILE A 39 -4.13 -13.09 0.11
C ILE A 39 -4.79 -13.40 1.45
N ALA A 40 -5.54 -14.49 1.51
CA ALA A 40 -6.31 -14.85 2.69
C ALA A 40 -6.13 -16.34 3.06
N SER A 41 -6.29 -16.63 4.36
CA SER A 41 -6.29 -18.00 4.88
C SER A 41 -7.44 -18.85 4.33
N GLN A 42 -8.48 -18.21 3.78
CA GLN A 42 -9.61 -18.84 3.10
C GLN A 42 -9.74 -18.31 1.66
N PRO A 43 -10.25 -19.10 0.70
CA PRO A 43 -10.46 -18.64 -0.66
C PRO A 43 -11.47 -17.48 -0.74
N ILE A 44 -11.06 -16.39 -1.40
CA ILE A 44 -11.86 -15.17 -1.58
C ILE A 44 -12.21 -14.97 -3.06
N ALA A 45 -13.41 -14.42 -3.31
CA ALA A 45 -13.94 -14.22 -4.64
C ALA A 45 -13.30 -13.01 -5.36
N GLY A 46 -13.14 -13.10 -6.68
CA GLY A 46 -12.53 -12.04 -7.50
C GLY A 46 -13.25 -10.69 -7.42
N LYS A 47 -14.55 -10.66 -7.12
CA LYS A 47 -15.33 -9.42 -6.96
C LYS A 47 -14.76 -8.46 -5.90
N HIS A 48 -14.02 -8.96 -4.91
CA HIS A 48 -13.43 -8.12 -3.86
C HIS A 48 -12.28 -7.24 -4.36
N VAL A 49 -11.75 -7.53 -5.55
CA VAL A 49 -10.75 -6.71 -6.24
C VAL A 49 -11.39 -5.55 -7.03
N TYR A 50 -12.68 -5.64 -7.35
CA TYR A 50 -13.38 -4.73 -8.26
C TYR A 50 -13.38 -3.28 -7.78
N ARG A 51 -13.92 -3.04 -6.58
CA ARG A 51 -14.05 -1.68 -6.01
C ARG A 51 -12.69 -1.03 -5.79
N SER A 52 -11.72 -1.80 -5.33
CA SER A 52 -10.33 -1.36 -5.15
C SER A 52 -9.70 -0.95 -6.48
N SER A 53 -9.92 -1.72 -7.55
CA SER A 53 -9.39 -1.42 -8.89
C SER A 53 -9.97 -0.13 -9.46
N ILE A 54 -11.27 0.13 -9.27
CA ILE A 54 -11.93 1.39 -9.67
C ILE A 54 -11.34 2.58 -8.94
N GLN A 55 -11.12 2.48 -7.63
CA GLN A 55 -10.53 3.57 -6.84
C GLN A 55 -9.06 3.87 -7.20
N MET A 56 -8.45 3.02 -8.03
CA MET A 56 -7.11 3.21 -8.58
C MET A 56 -7.09 3.62 -10.07
N HIS A 57 -8.24 3.99 -10.65
CA HIS A 57 -8.33 4.45 -12.05
C HIS A 57 -7.45 5.66 -12.36
N ASN A 58 -7.34 6.60 -11.41
CA ASN A 58 -6.45 7.76 -11.47
C ASN A 58 -4.95 7.42 -11.46
N ARG A 59 -4.60 6.15 -11.27
CA ARG A 59 -3.25 5.61 -11.45
C ARG A 59 -3.12 4.74 -12.71
N GLY A 60 -4.14 4.72 -13.56
CA GLY A 60 -4.12 4.08 -14.88
C GLY A 60 -4.58 5.03 -15.97
N ASN A 61 -4.48 4.60 -17.22
CA ASN A 61 -5.04 5.35 -18.36
C ASN A 61 -5.79 4.47 -19.35
N GLY A 62 -6.20 3.27 -18.92
CA GLY A 62 -6.96 2.31 -19.73
C GLY A 62 -6.15 1.60 -20.83
N LYS A 63 -4.83 1.78 -20.89
CA LYS A 63 -3.98 1.16 -21.93
C LYS A 63 -3.42 -0.22 -21.55
N GLY A 64 -3.78 -0.74 -20.38
CA GLY A 64 -3.34 -2.04 -19.93
C GLY A 64 -3.83 -2.34 -18.53
N GLY A 65 -4.54 -3.45 -18.39
CA GLY A 65 -5.13 -3.87 -17.12
C GLY A 65 -5.18 -5.37 -17.04
N GLY A 66 -5.08 -5.91 -15.84
CA GLY A 66 -5.11 -7.35 -15.66
C GLY A 66 -5.04 -7.79 -14.21
N LEU A 67 -5.17 -9.11 -14.06
CA LEU A 67 -5.37 -9.80 -12.80
C LEU A 67 -4.60 -11.11 -12.81
N ALA A 68 -4.13 -11.55 -11.66
CA ALA A 68 -3.73 -12.94 -11.46
C ALA A 68 -4.31 -13.48 -10.16
N ALA A 69 -4.53 -14.79 -10.12
CA ALA A 69 -5.09 -15.48 -8.96
C ALA A 69 -4.30 -16.75 -8.67
N VAL A 70 -4.04 -17.02 -7.39
CA VAL A 70 -3.22 -18.15 -6.91
C VAL A 70 -3.96 -18.93 -5.81
N GLY A 71 -3.78 -20.24 -5.78
CA GLY A 71 -4.50 -21.12 -4.86
C GLY A 71 -5.97 -21.23 -5.23
N LEU A 72 -6.22 -21.77 -6.42
CA LEU A 72 -7.52 -21.92 -7.06
C LEU A 72 -8.33 -23.07 -6.44
N LEU A 73 -9.63 -23.09 -6.71
CA LEU A 73 -10.52 -24.19 -6.32
C LEU A 73 -10.66 -25.25 -7.43
N PRO A 74 -10.40 -26.55 -7.16
CA PRO A 74 -10.49 -27.62 -8.17
C PRO A 74 -11.85 -27.69 -8.85
N GLU A 75 -12.93 -27.55 -8.09
CA GLU A 75 -14.31 -27.61 -8.58
C GLU A 75 -14.64 -26.48 -9.57
N GLN A 76 -14.09 -25.27 -9.36
CA GLN A 76 -14.26 -24.14 -10.28
C GLN A 76 -13.37 -24.27 -11.53
N MET A 77 -12.28 -25.05 -11.43
CA MET A 77 -11.42 -25.40 -12.55
C MET A 77 -11.91 -26.64 -13.32
N GLY A 78 -12.91 -27.36 -12.79
CA GLY A 78 -13.45 -28.57 -13.39
C GLY A 78 -12.49 -29.77 -13.35
N VAL A 79 -11.51 -29.77 -12.44
CA VAL A 79 -10.49 -30.83 -12.29
C VAL A 79 -10.47 -31.38 -10.86
N SER A 80 -9.83 -32.54 -10.63
CA SER A 80 -9.58 -33.03 -9.28
C SER A 80 -8.51 -32.18 -8.56
N ARG A 81 -8.50 -32.24 -7.22
CA ARG A 81 -7.46 -31.57 -6.41
C ARG A 81 -6.05 -31.98 -6.83
N GLU A 82 -5.83 -33.28 -7.00
CA GLU A 82 -4.57 -33.84 -7.50
C GLU A 82 -4.17 -33.21 -8.84
N LYS A 83 -5.08 -33.17 -9.82
CA LYS A 83 -4.80 -32.55 -11.13
C LYS A 83 -4.52 -31.06 -11.04
N LEU A 84 -5.19 -30.32 -10.16
CA LEU A 84 -4.92 -28.89 -9.99
C LEU A 84 -3.52 -28.63 -9.38
N GLU A 85 -3.12 -29.47 -8.43
CA GLU A 85 -1.80 -29.37 -7.78
C GLU A 85 -0.67 -29.86 -8.70
N ASP A 86 -0.91 -30.91 -9.50
CA ASP A 86 0.12 -31.55 -10.31
C ASP A 86 0.24 -31.05 -11.74
N ASN A 87 -0.85 -30.64 -12.39
CA ASN A 87 -0.81 -30.24 -13.79
C ASN A 87 -0.44 -28.78 -13.96
N TYR A 88 0.29 -28.49 -15.03
CA TYR A 88 0.46 -27.12 -15.48
C TYR A 88 -0.87 -26.62 -16.03
N LEU A 89 -1.23 -25.42 -15.61
CA LEU A 89 -2.33 -24.63 -16.14
C LEU A 89 -1.73 -23.74 -17.23
N ILE A 90 -1.89 -24.16 -18.48
CA ILE A 90 -1.42 -23.43 -19.65
C ILE A 90 -2.59 -22.58 -20.18
N GLN A 91 -2.51 -21.26 -20.03
CA GLN A 91 -3.43 -20.31 -20.62
C GLN A 91 -2.81 -19.62 -21.83
N ILE A 92 -3.50 -19.65 -22.95
CA ILE A 92 -3.06 -19.04 -24.20
C ILE A 92 -4.11 -18.04 -24.66
N ALA A 93 -3.68 -16.81 -24.91
CA ALA A 93 -4.47 -15.76 -25.52
C ALA A 93 -4.31 -15.82 -27.05
N TYR A 94 -5.43 -15.90 -27.76
CA TYR A 94 -5.50 -15.85 -29.22
C TYR A 94 -5.98 -14.47 -29.66
N LEU A 95 -5.08 -13.72 -30.30
CA LEU A 95 -5.38 -12.48 -31.01
C LEU A 95 -5.98 -12.78 -32.39
N ASP A 96 -5.47 -13.84 -33.02
CA ASP A 96 -6.05 -14.49 -34.19
C ASP A 96 -6.61 -15.86 -33.76
N PRO A 97 -7.94 -16.04 -33.69
CA PRO A 97 -8.55 -17.32 -33.34
C PRO A 97 -8.14 -18.48 -34.27
N ALA A 98 -7.75 -18.21 -35.52
CA ALA A 98 -7.32 -19.25 -36.46
C ALA A 98 -5.97 -19.87 -36.07
N ALA A 99 -5.14 -19.14 -35.30
CA ALA A 99 -3.83 -19.61 -34.84
C ALA A 99 -3.93 -20.78 -33.85
N ARG A 100 -5.10 -21.03 -33.26
CA ARG A 100 -5.30 -22.11 -32.28
C ARG A 100 -4.91 -23.48 -32.82
N LYS A 101 -5.29 -23.80 -34.06
CA LYS A 101 -4.97 -25.10 -34.65
C LYS A 101 -3.46 -25.31 -34.75
N ASP A 102 -2.75 -24.29 -35.22
CA ASP A 102 -1.29 -24.31 -35.37
C ASP A 102 -0.62 -24.41 -34.00
N VAL A 103 -1.08 -23.64 -33.01
CA VAL A 103 -0.58 -23.68 -31.64
C VAL A 103 -0.76 -25.05 -31.00
N GLU A 104 -1.95 -25.64 -31.12
CA GLU A 104 -2.24 -26.97 -30.57
C GLU A 104 -1.38 -28.04 -31.26
N GLN A 105 -1.25 -27.98 -32.58
CA GLN A 105 -0.49 -28.93 -33.38
C GLN A 105 1.02 -28.87 -33.12
N ASP A 106 1.58 -27.67 -32.95
CA ASP A 106 3.03 -27.49 -32.89
C ASP A 106 3.59 -27.43 -31.47
N PHE A 107 2.80 -26.97 -30.48
CA PHE A 107 3.30 -26.68 -29.13
C PHE A 107 2.57 -27.40 -27.99
N LEU A 108 1.41 -28.02 -28.24
CA LEU A 108 0.64 -28.71 -27.20
C LEU A 108 0.56 -30.22 -27.44
N LEU A 109 -0.17 -30.66 -28.47
CA LEU A 109 -0.49 -32.07 -28.71
C LEU A 109 0.73 -32.99 -28.85
N PRO A 110 1.86 -32.58 -29.47
CA PRO A 110 3.05 -33.42 -29.54
C PRO A 110 3.72 -33.60 -28.18
N HIS A 111 3.69 -32.56 -27.34
CA HIS A 111 4.54 -32.45 -26.15
C HIS A 111 3.84 -32.81 -24.84
N PHE A 112 2.52 -32.64 -24.77
CA PHE A 112 1.77 -32.72 -23.54
C PHE A 112 0.69 -33.81 -23.56
N GLU A 113 0.46 -34.41 -22.41
CA GLU A 113 -0.75 -35.14 -22.06
C GLU A 113 -1.78 -34.13 -21.52
N ILE A 114 -2.71 -33.75 -22.40
CA ILE A 114 -3.76 -32.81 -22.06
C ILE A 114 -4.88 -33.57 -21.37
N HIS A 115 -5.04 -33.35 -20.07
CA HIS A 115 -6.10 -33.97 -19.28
C HIS A 115 -7.43 -33.27 -19.47
N GLN A 116 -7.40 -31.95 -19.71
CA GLN A 116 -8.57 -31.12 -19.90
C GLN A 116 -8.18 -29.85 -20.65
N GLY A 117 -9.04 -29.41 -21.58
CA GLY A 117 -8.86 -28.17 -22.33
C GLY A 117 -10.22 -27.53 -22.63
N TYR A 118 -10.36 -26.23 -22.38
CA TYR A 118 -11.60 -25.50 -22.62
C TYR A 118 -11.38 -24.01 -22.85
N ALA A 119 -12.31 -23.37 -23.56
CA ALA A 119 -12.36 -21.92 -23.68
C ALA A 119 -12.79 -21.29 -22.35
N VAL A 120 -12.11 -20.22 -21.94
CA VAL A 120 -12.52 -19.44 -20.77
C VAL A 120 -13.80 -18.66 -21.12
N PRO A 121 -14.84 -18.70 -20.28
CA PRO A 121 -16.05 -17.89 -20.46
C PRO A 121 -15.72 -16.41 -20.60
N SER A 122 -16.45 -15.72 -21.46
CA SER A 122 -16.34 -14.26 -21.59
C SER A 122 -17.65 -13.62 -22.01
N ILE A 123 -17.79 -12.31 -21.75
CA ILE A 123 -18.92 -11.50 -22.22
C ILE A 123 -18.92 -11.46 -23.76
N HIS A 124 -20.10 -11.58 -24.37
CA HIS A 124 -20.26 -11.61 -25.83
C HIS A 124 -19.89 -10.29 -26.51
N ASP A 125 -20.39 -9.15 -25.99
CA ASP A 125 -20.04 -7.82 -26.49
C ASP A 125 -19.22 -7.04 -25.46
N HIS A 126 -17.91 -6.92 -25.71
CA HIS A 126 -16.97 -6.18 -24.86
C HIS A 126 -17.35 -4.69 -24.67
N ARG A 127 -18.13 -4.12 -25.58
CA ARG A 127 -18.56 -2.71 -25.50
C ARG A 127 -19.57 -2.48 -24.37
N GLU A 128 -20.25 -3.53 -23.90
CA GLU A 128 -21.18 -3.45 -22.75
C GLU A 128 -20.48 -3.02 -21.45
N ILE A 129 -19.18 -3.28 -21.33
CA ILE A 129 -18.35 -2.88 -20.19
C ILE A 129 -17.38 -1.74 -20.52
N GLY A 130 -17.62 -1.03 -21.64
CA GLY A 130 -16.84 0.15 -22.02
C GLY A 130 -15.44 -0.13 -22.57
N LEU A 131 -15.18 -1.33 -23.09
CA LEU A 131 -13.93 -1.62 -23.78
C LEU A 131 -14.02 -1.21 -25.26
N GLU A 132 -12.99 -0.52 -25.76
CA GLU A 132 -12.85 -0.18 -27.18
C GLU A 132 -12.14 -1.27 -27.98
N VAL A 133 -11.25 -2.01 -27.33
CA VAL A 133 -10.44 -3.08 -27.94
C VAL A 133 -10.99 -4.41 -27.47
N GLN A 134 -11.31 -5.29 -28.42
CA GLN A 134 -11.75 -6.65 -28.11
C GLN A 134 -10.65 -7.42 -27.39
N PRO A 135 -10.90 -7.94 -26.17
CA PRO A 135 -9.93 -8.80 -25.50
C PRO A 135 -9.73 -10.13 -26.24
N PRO A 136 -8.56 -10.78 -26.08
CA PRO A 136 -8.27 -12.03 -26.78
C PRO A 136 -9.13 -13.18 -26.26
N LEU A 137 -9.43 -14.13 -27.13
CA LEU A 137 -10.02 -15.41 -26.74
C LEU A 137 -8.97 -16.19 -25.94
N VAL A 138 -9.33 -16.66 -24.74
CA VAL A 138 -8.42 -17.42 -23.88
C VAL A 138 -8.84 -18.88 -23.85
N TRP A 139 -7.89 -19.78 -24.12
CA TRP A 139 -8.04 -21.21 -23.81
C TRP A 139 -7.17 -21.60 -22.64
N ARG A 140 -7.69 -22.50 -21.82
CA ARG A 140 -7.02 -23.08 -20.66
C ARG A 140 -6.86 -24.58 -20.86
N TYR A 141 -5.66 -25.09 -20.60
CA TYR A 141 -5.33 -26.51 -20.66
C TYR A 141 -4.68 -26.95 -19.35
N PHE A 142 -5.11 -28.09 -18.82
CA PHE A 142 -4.46 -28.78 -17.70
C PHE A 142 -3.65 -29.93 -18.27
N ALA A 143 -2.32 -29.82 -18.16
CA ALA A 143 -1.43 -30.70 -18.90
C ALA A 143 -0.18 -31.12 -18.09
N ARG A 144 0.36 -32.28 -18.46
CA ARG A 144 1.69 -32.78 -18.07
C ARG A 144 2.53 -33.00 -19.31
N VAL A 145 3.85 -32.88 -19.22
CA VAL A 145 4.72 -33.23 -20.34
C VAL A 145 4.70 -34.76 -20.49
N LYS A 146 4.56 -35.26 -21.71
CA LYS A 146 4.62 -36.70 -21.97
C LYS A 146 5.94 -37.28 -21.46
N GLU A 147 5.89 -38.45 -20.82
CA GLU A 147 7.07 -39.07 -20.22
C GLU A 147 8.23 -39.25 -21.21
N THR A 148 7.91 -39.68 -22.44
CA THR A 148 8.90 -39.86 -23.52
C THR A 148 9.58 -38.54 -23.91
N VAL A 149 8.79 -37.48 -24.06
CA VAL A 149 9.27 -36.14 -24.41
C VAL A 149 10.17 -35.57 -23.30
N LEU A 150 9.77 -35.77 -22.04
CA LEU A 150 10.56 -35.34 -20.89
C LEU A 150 11.88 -36.12 -20.79
N ALA A 151 11.86 -37.44 -20.99
CA ALA A 151 13.05 -38.28 -20.97
C ALA A 151 14.05 -37.87 -22.08
N GLU A 152 13.54 -37.62 -23.29
CA GLU A 152 14.34 -37.11 -24.41
C GLU A 152 14.94 -35.73 -24.10
N PHE A 153 14.16 -34.83 -23.51
CA PHE A 153 14.63 -33.51 -23.10
C PHE A 153 15.76 -33.60 -22.06
N ILE A 154 15.61 -34.45 -21.05
CA ILE A 154 16.63 -34.68 -20.01
C ILE A 154 17.91 -35.25 -20.63
N GLN A 155 17.77 -36.23 -21.54
CA GLN A 155 18.92 -36.84 -22.21
C GLN A 155 19.65 -35.85 -23.11
N LYS A 156 18.91 -35.13 -23.97
CA LYS A 156 19.46 -34.17 -24.93
C LYS A 156 20.24 -33.04 -24.26
N ASN A 157 19.76 -32.56 -23.13
CA ASN A 157 20.38 -31.45 -22.40
C ASN A 157 21.29 -31.90 -21.26
N GLU A 158 21.59 -33.21 -21.19
CA GLU A 158 22.44 -33.84 -20.18
C GLU A 158 22.04 -33.55 -18.73
N LEU A 159 20.75 -33.39 -18.46
CA LEU A 159 20.20 -33.05 -17.14
C LEU A 159 20.05 -34.29 -16.23
N LYS A 160 20.85 -35.33 -16.44
CA LYS A 160 20.78 -36.57 -15.62
C LYS A 160 21.00 -36.24 -14.14
N GLY A 161 20.08 -36.70 -13.29
CA GLY A 161 20.14 -36.48 -11.83
C GLY A 161 19.38 -35.25 -11.33
N ILE A 162 18.75 -34.46 -12.21
CA ILE A 162 17.75 -33.48 -11.81
C ILE A 162 16.47 -34.18 -11.33
N ASP A 163 15.75 -33.55 -10.40
CA ASP A 163 14.37 -33.94 -10.10
C ASP A 163 13.50 -33.86 -11.37
N PRO A 164 12.76 -34.92 -11.75
CA PRO A 164 11.97 -34.92 -12.97
C PRO A 164 10.96 -33.78 -13.06
N ARG A 165 10.38 -33.34 -11.94
CA ARG A 165 9.41 -32.24 -11.93
C ARG A 165 10.10 -30.90 -12.22
N ARG A 166 11.31 -30.70 -11.71
CA ARG A 166 12.13 -29.52 -12.06
C ARG A 166 12.61 -29.53 -13.51
N ALA A 167 12.88 -30.69 -14.09
CA ALA A 167 13.13 -30.79 -15.54
C ALA A 167 11.87 -30.46 -16.35
N GLU A 168 10.71 -30.92 -15.87
CA GLU A 168 9.42 -30.63 -16.49
C GLU A 168 9.12 -29.13 -16.47
N ASP A 169 9.36 -28.45 -15.34
CA ASP A 169 9.26 -26.98 -15.21
C ASP A 169 10.10 -26.26 -16.28
N GLU A 170 11.35 -26.70 -16.46
CA GLU A 170 12.23 -26.12 -17.47
C GLU A 170 11.72 -26.39 -18.89
N PHE A 171 11.22 -27.60 -19.18
CA PHE A 171 10.62 -27.89 -20.47
C PHE A 171 9.41 -26.98 -20.75
N VAL A 172 8.50 -26.81 -19.78
CA VAL A 172 7.31 -25.97 -19.92
C VAL A 172 7.68 -24.51 -20.16
N TYR A 173 8.66 -23.99 -19.41
CA TYR A 173 9.22 -22.65 -19.64
C TYR A 173 9.72 -22.50 -21.08
N GLN A 174 10.59 -23.42 -21.55
CA GLN A 174 11.16 -23.34 -22.90
C GLN A 174 10.10 -23.51 -23.99
N ASN A 175 9.12 -24.38 -23.80
CA ASN A 175 8.03 -24.58 -24.76
C ASN A 175 7.18 -23.31 -24.90
N SER A 176 6.81 -22.70 -23.77
CA SER A 176 6.05 -21.44 -23.73
C SER A 176 6.81 -20.30 -24.38
N TYR A 177 8.12 -20.22 -24.13
CA TYR A 177 8.99 -19.25 -24.77
C TYR A 177 9.02 -19.43 -26.30
N LYS A 178 9.17 -20.67 -26.78
CA LYS A 178 9.17 -20.96 -28.22
C LYS A 178 7.83 -20.61 -28.87
N LEU A 179 6.71 -20.89 -28.20
CA LEU A 179 5.37 -20.49 -28.65
C LEU A 179 5.30 -18.97 -28.81
N ASN A 180 5.67 -18.21 -27.77
CA ASN A 180 5.68 -16.74 -27.82
C ASN A 180 6.61 -16.22 -28.92
N LYS A 181 7.80 -16.81 -29.08
CA LYS A 181 8.73 -16.45 -30.15
C LYS A 181 8.09 -16.64 -31.54
N THR A 182 7.37 -17.74 -31.75
CA THR A 182 6.75 -18.07 -33.05
C THR A 182 5.51 -17.22 -33.34
N PHE A 183 4.59 -17.12 -32.39
CA PHE A 183 3.25 -16.55 -32.61
C PHE A 183 3.10 -15.09 -32.15
N TYR A 184 4.08 -14.54 -31.41
CA TYR A 184 4.01 -13.18 -30.90
C TYR A 184 5.20 -12.30 -31.32
N ALA A 185 6.43 -12.79 -31.18
CA ALA A 185 7.64 -11.96 -31.40
C ALA A 185 8.26 -12.08 -32.80
N SER A 186 7.72 -12.92 -33.69
CA SER A 186 8.20 -13.03 -35.06
C SER A 186 7.82 -11.77 -35.88
N LEU A 187 8.55 -11.50 -36.98
CA LEU A 187 8.34 -10.31 -37.84
C LEU A 187 6.95 -10.24 -38.51
N GLY A 188 6.08 -11.22 -38.28
CA GLY A 188 4.70 -11.25 -38.75
C GLY A 188 3.73 -10.53 -37.80
N GLU A 189 2.44 -10.76 -38.02
CA GLU A 189 1.39 -10.27 -37.12
C GLU A 189 1.38 -11.04 -35.80
N LYS A 190 1.07 -10.35 -34.69
CA LYS A 190 0.90 -10.97 -33.37
C LYS A 190 -0.39 -11.81 -33.39
N ARG A 191 -0.26 -13.13 -33.31
CA ARG A 191 -1.38 -14.09 -33.44
C ARG A 191 -1.80 -14.73 -32.12
N ALA A 192 -0.83 -15.11 -31.27
CA ALA A 192 -1.12 -15.74 -29.98
C ALA A 192 0.05 -15.60 -29.00
N PHE A 193 -0.22 -15.66 -27.70
CA PHE A 193 0.82 -15.68 -26.67
C PHE A 193 0.34 -16.39 -25.39
N VAL A 194 1.29 -16.89 -24.60
CA VAL A 194 1.04 -17.54 -23.31
C VAL A 194 0.77 -16.48 -22.24
N LEU A 195 -0.38 -16.59 -21.57
CA LEU A 195 -0.76 -15.80 -20.39
C LEU A 195 -0.23 -16.41 -19.09
N CYS A 196 -0.40 -17.72 -18.94
CA CYS A 196 0.03 -18.48 -17.77
C CYS A 196 0.53 -19.85 -18.21
N HIS A 197 1.53 -20.37 -17.52
CA HIS A 197 2.07 -21.73 -17.66
C HIS A 197 2.48 -22.32 -16.31
N GLY A 198 1.91 -21.78 -15.23
CA GLY A 198 2.21 -22.19 -13.87
C GLY A 198 1.34 -23.33 -13.38
N ARG A 199 1.51 -23.71 -12.12
CA ARG A 199 0.60 -24.59 -11.40
C ARG A 199 -0.23 -23.74 -10.46
N ASN A 200 -1.50 -24.12 -10.27
CA ASN A 200 -2.42 -23.49 -9.34
C ASN A 200 -2.44 -21.93 -9.36
N LEU A 201 -2.25 -21.37 -10.56
CA LEU A 201 -2.08 -19.95 -10.86
C LEU A 201 -2.76 -19.64 -12.20
N LEU A 202 -3.39 -18.48 -12.31
CA LEU A 202 -3.96 -17.98 -13.57
C LEU A 202 -3.65 -16.50 -13.77
N VAL A 203 -3.65 -16.06 -15.02
CA VAL A 203 -3.38 -14.67 -15.42
C VAL A 203 -4.35 -14.25 -16.51
N PHE A 204 -4.87 -13.03 -16.41
CA PHE A 204 -5.66 -12.37 -17.44
C PHE A 204 -5.17 -10.94 -17.64
N LYS A 205 -5.11 -10.50 -18.90
CA LYS A 205 -4.73 -9.13 -19.24
C LYS A 205 -5.40 -8.66 -20.52
N ILE A 206 -5.76 -7.38 -20.55
CA ILE A 206 -6.49 -6.72 -21.63
C ILE A 206 -5.92 -5.33 -21.91
N VAL A 207 -6.31 -4.72 -23.03
CA VAL A 207 -6.20 -3.28 -23.23
C VAL A 207 -7.45 -2.66 -22.62
N GLY A 208 -7.31 -2.12 -21.41
CA GLY A 208 -8.41 -1.64 -20.58
C GLY A 208 -7.95 -1.53 -19.13
N TYR A 209 -8.89 -1.53 -18.20
CA TYR A 209 -8.64 -1.53 -16.77
C TYR A 209 -8.78 -2.94 -16.16
N ALA A 210 -8.21 -3.15 -14.97
CA ALA A 210 -8.19 -4.46 -14.30
C ALA A 210 -9.60 -5.00 -13.99
N GLU A 211 -10.52 -4.16 -13.55
CA GLU A 211 -11.90 -4.57 -13.28
C GLU A 211 -12.70 -4.90 -14.54
N GLN A 212 -12.35 -4.30 -15.68
CA GLN A 212 -12.93 -4.71 -16.97
C GLN A 212 -12.43 -6.10 -17.37
N ALA A 213 -11.18 -6.47 -17.03
CA ALA A 213 -10.70 -7.85 -17.22
C ALA A 213 -11.45 -8.84 -16.32
N LEU A 214 -11.77 -8.43 -15.08
CA LEU A 214 -12.57 -9.21 -14.14
C LEU A 214 -13.95 -9.53 -14.74
N GLN A 215 -14.64 -8.49 -15.23
CA GLN A 215 -15.97 -8.61 -15.83
C GLN A 215 -15.94 -9.37 -17.14
N TYR A 216 -15.02 -9.01 -18.04
CA TYR A 216 -14.95 -9.62 -19.37
C TYR A 216 -14.79 -11.13 -19.30
N TYR A 217 -13.92 -11.63 -18.42
CA TYR A 217 -13.66 -13.06 -18.23
C TYR A 217 -14.51 -13.71 -17.12
N GLN A 218 -15.56 -13.03 -16.63
CA GLN A 218 -16.53 -13.54 -15.64
C GLN A 218 -15.88 -14.10 -14.37
N LEU A 219 -14.91 -13.37 -13.81
CA LEU A 219 -14.06 -13.80 -12.70
C LEU A 219 -14.60 -13.40 -11.32
N GLU A 220 -15.73 -12.69 -11.25
CA GLU A 220 -16.27 -12.10 -10.02
C GLU A 220 -16.53 -13.14 -8.94
N ASN A 221 -17.02 -14.33 -9.33
CA ASN A 221 -17.32 -15.43 -8.42
C ASN A 221 -16.23 -16.51 -8.38
N LEU A 222 -15.17 -16.35 -9.17
CA LEU A 222 -14.02 -17.24 -9.09
C LEU A 222 -13.34 -17.01 -7.74
N LYS A 223 -13.06 -18.08 -6.99
CA LYS A 223 -12.40 -18.00 -5.69
C LYS A 223 -10.96 -18.48 -5.79
N ALA A 224 -10.09 -17.78 -5.08
CA ALA A 224 -8.69 -18.13 -4.95
C ALA A 224 -8.16 -17.64 -3.59
N HIS A 225 -7.06 -18.22 -3.11
CA HIS A 225 -6.42 -17.75 -1.88
C HIS A 225 -5.80 -16.37 -2.03
N GLY A 226 -5.21 -16.06 -3.19
CA GLY A 226 -4.60 -14.77 -3.46
C GLY A 226 -4.99 -14.18 -4.80
N TRP A 227 -5.06 -12.86 -4.86
CA TRP A 227 -5.33 -12.06 -6.04
C TRP A 227 -4.34 -10.90 -6.14
N ILE A 228 -3.88 -10.60 -7.35
CA ILE A 228 -3.20 -9.34 -7.67
C ILE A 228 -3.87 -8.67 -8.86
N ALA A 229 -3.88 -7.34 -8.87
CA ALA A 229 -4.48 -6.51 -9.90
C ALA A 229 -3.56 -5.33 -10.23
N HIS A 230 -3.64 -4.88 -11.49
CA HIS A 230 -2.80 -3.81 -11.98
C HIS A 230 -3.52 -2.91 -12.99
N GLN A 231 -3.47 -1.60 -12.75
CA GLN A 231 -3.85 -0.53 -13.67
C GLN A 231 -2.59 0.10 -14.26
N ARG A 232 -2.38 -0.02 -15.57
CA ARG A 232 -1.17 0.50 -16.24
C ARG A 232 -1.33 1.95 -16.67
N TYR A 233 -0.25 2.71 -16.53
CA TYR A 233 -0.10 4.06 -17.07
C TYR A 233 1.18 4.16 -17.91
N PRO A 234 1.22 3.77 -19.19
CA PRO A 234 2.39 4.01 -20.02
C PRO A 234 2.58 5.51 -20.29
N THR A 235 3.78 6.01 -20.03
CA THR A 235 4.20 7.40 -20.34
C THR A 235 4.81 7.52 -21.74
N LYS A 236 5.27 6.39 -22.32
CA LYS A 236 5.74 6.29 -23.71
C LYS A 236 5.18 5.03 -24.38
N GLY A 237 4.80 5.13 -25.65
CA GLY A 237 4.30 4.02 -26.46
C GLY A 237 2.78 4.01 -26.64
N ARG A 238 2.32 3.63 -27.84
CA ARG A 238 0.92 3.25 -28.08
C ARG A 238 0.82 1.75 -27.75
N VAL A 239 0.32 1.38 -26.58
CA VAL A 239 -0.11 -0.01 -26.40
C VAL A 239 -1.44 -0.19 -27.10
N TRP A 240 -1.40 -0.95 -28.19
CA TRP A 240 -2.58 -1.35 -28.95
C TRP A 240 -2.91 -2.85 -28.78
N HIS A 241 -2.17 -3.58 -27.94
CA HIS A 241 -2.39 -5.03 -27.76
C HIS A 241 -2.22 -5.49 -26.30
N PRO A 242 -2.95 -6.53 -25.87
CA PRO A 242 -2.95 -7.01 -24.49
C PRO A 242 -1.63 -7.65 -24.05
N GLY A 243 -0.76 -8.08 -24.99
CA GLY A 243 0.54 -8.68 -24.66
C GLY A 243 1.43 -7.84 -23.74
N GLY A 244 1.40 -6.50 -23.87
CA GLY A 244 2.19 -5.57 -23.05
C GLY A 244 1.53 -5.17 -21.72
N ALA A 245 0.30 -5.61 -21.46
CA ALA A 245 -0.36 -5.37 -20.19
C ALA A 245 0.17 -6.33 -19.08
N HIS A 246 -0.06 -5.96 -17.83
CA HIS A 246 0.35 -6.73 -16.65
C HIS A 246 -0.84 -7.52 -16.10
N PRO A 247 -0.63 -8.61 -15.35
CA PRO A 247 0.64 -9.17 -14.83
C PRO A 247 1.51 -9.90 -15.86
N PHE A 248 2.78 -10.16 -15.51
CA PHE A 248 3.69 -11.10 -16.19
C PHE A 248 4.02 -12.31 -15.31
N ILE A 249 4.41 -13.42 -15.92
CA ILE A 249 4.68 -14.70 -15.22
C ILE A 249 6.14 -15.15 -15.40
N GLY A 250 6.74 -15.67 -14.33
CA GLY A 250 8.05 -16.34 -14.34
C GLY A 250 7.90 -17.80 -14.74
N LEU A 251 7.50 -18.64 -13.78
CA LEU A 251 6.83 -19.92 -14.06
C LEU A 251 5.68 -20.15 -13.08
N HIS A 252 5.92 -19.95 -11.79
CA HIS A 252 4.93 -20.14 -10.72
C HIS A 252 4.61 -18.84 -9.98
N GLU A 253 5.10 -17.72 -10.51
CA GLU A 253 4.98 -16.39 -9.95
C GLU A 253 4.35 -15.45 -10.96
N ALA A 254 3.27 -14.77 -10.59
CA ALA A 254 2.74 -13.64 -11.32
C ALA A 254 3.16 -12.34 -10.63
N LEU A 255 3.70 -11.40 -11.39
CA LEU A 255 4.25 -10.14 -10.88
C LEU A 255 3.54 -8.95 -11.52
N VAL A 256 3.20 -7.97 -10.68
CA VAL A 256 2.80 -6.63 -11.09
C VAL A 256 3.81 -5.62 -10.54
N HIS A 257 3.98 -4.54 -11.28
CA HIS A 257 5.01 -3.53 -11.07
C HIS A 257 4.38 -2.14 -11.11
N ASN A 258 4.71 -1.30 -10.12
CA ASN A 258 4.47 0.13 -10.18
C ASN A 258 5.84 0.81 -10.25
N GLY A 259 6.26 1.23 -11.44
CA GLY A 259 7.62 1.73 -11.59
C GLY A 259 8.10 1.95 -13.00
N ASP A 260 9.35 2.35 -13.13
CA ASP A 260 10.11 2.44 -14.38
C ASP A 260 11.59 2.17 -14.07
N PHE A 261 12.25 1.29 -14.82
CA PHE A 261 13.64 0.92 -14.57
C PHE A 261 14.59 1.94 -15.20
N ALA A 262 15.48 2.51 -14.40
CA ALA A 262 16.57 3.34 -14.91
C ALA A 262 17.61 2.51 -15.68
N ASN A 263 17.72 1.21 -15.39
CA ASN A 263 18.76 0.32 -15.91
C ASN A 263 18.23 -0.87 -16.74
N TYR A 264 17.04 -0.76 -17.36
CA TYR A 264 16.39 -1.82 -18.14
C TYR A 264 17.34 -2.56 -19.10
N HIS A 265 18.14 -1.82 -19.88
CA HIS A 265 19.06 -2.41 -20.84
C HIS A 265 20.14 -3.28 -20.16
N GLY A 266 20.65 -2.83 -19.01
CA GLY A 266 21.62 -3.61 -18.22
C GLY A 266 21.03 -4.92 -17.72
N VAL A 267 19.77 -4.87 -17.23
CA VAL A 267 19.03 -6.07 -16.81
C VAL A 267 18.83 -7.04 -17.99
N CYS A 268 18.49 -6.54 -19.17
CA CYS A 268 18.34 -7.36 -20.38
C CYS A 268 19.65 -8.07 -20.77
N GLU A 269 20.78 -7.37 -20.77
CA GLU A 269 22.08 -7.98 -21.07
C GLU A 269 22.49 -9.01 -20.00
N TYR A 270 22.18 -8.75 -18.73
CA TYR A 270 22.40 -9.70 -17.63
C TYR A 270 21.61 -11.00 -17.82
N LEU A 271 20.33 -10.92 -18.21
CA LEU A 271 19.49 -12.07 -18.53
C LEU A 271 19.99 -12.82 -19.77
N LYS A 272 20.41 -12.09 -20.80
CA LYS A 272 20.95 -12.63 -22.06
C LYS A 272 22.22 -13.44 -21.87
N GLN A 273 23.11 -13.03 -20.95
CA GLN A 273 24.27 -13.83 -20.54
C GLN A 273 23.88 -15.22 -19.98
N ARG A 274 22.62 -15.38 -19.56
CA ARG A 274 22.03 -16.62 -19.02
C ARG A 274 21.01 -17.24 -19.98
N ASN A 275 21.10 -16.89 -21.26
CA ASN A 275 20.22 -17.36 -22.33
C ASN A 275 18.72 -17.13 -22.07
N ILE A 276 18.39 -16.05 -21.35
CA ILE A 276 17.02 -15.57 -21.16
C ILE A 276 16.86 -14.29 -21.98
N TYR A 277 15.81 -14.20 -22.79
CA TYR A 277 15.64 -13.12 -23.75
C TYR A 277 14.21 -12.56 -23.62
N PRO A 278 14.01 -11.31 -23.18
CA PRO A 278 12.67 -10.72 -23.09
C PRO A 278 12.02 -10.58 -24.47
N LEU A 279 10.71 -10.81 -24.57
CA LEU A 279 9.93 -10.77 -25.82
C LEU A 279 8.84 -9.69 -25.83
N PHE A 280 8.38 -9.25 -24.66
CA PHE A 280 7.30 -8.28 -24.50
C PHE A 280 7.81 -6.86 -24.23
N LEU A 281 9.10 -6.71 -23.93
CA LEU A 281 9.82 -5.44 -23.83
C LEU A 281 9.31 -4.52 -22.71
N THR A 282 8.99 -5.11 -21.56
CA THR A 282 8.54 -4.38 -20.36
C THR A 282 9.45 -4.66 -19.17
N ASP A 283 9.52 -3.71 -18.24
CA ASP A 283 10.26 -3.85 -16.98
C ASP A 283 9.71 -4.99 -16.12
N THR A 284 8.39 -5.18 -16.14
CA THR A 284 7.69 -6.24 -15.43
C THR A 284 8.06 -7.63 -15.94
N GLU A 285 8.23 -7.79 -17.26
CA GLU A 285 8.71 -9.06 -17.84
C GLU A 285 10.11 -9.37 -17.34
N VAL A 286 11.05 -8.42 -17.42
CA VAL A 286 12.42 -8.68 -16.97
C VAL A 286 12.50 -8.91 -15.46
N SER A 287 11.66 -8.24 -14.68
CA SER A 287 11.57 -8.41 -13.22
C SER A 287 11.16 -9.83 -12.84
N VAL A 288 10.11 -10.36 -13.45
CA VAL A 288 9.64 -11.72 -13.12
C VAL A 288 10.60 -12.79 -13.64
N LEU A 289 11.31 -12.53 -14.74
CA LEU A 289 12.36 -13.41 -15.25
C LEU A 289 13.60 -13.43 -14.35
N LEU A 290 13.98 -12.30 -13.72
CA LEU A 290 15.01 -12.26 -12.68
C LEU A 290 14.58 -13.07 -11.46
N PHE A 291 13.33 -12.89 -11.01
CA PHE A 291 12.79 -13.64 -9.89
C PHE A 291 12.83 -15.15 -10.16
N ASP A 292 12.31 -15.61 -11.30
CA ASP A 292 12.34 -17.02 -11.71
C ASP A 292 13.77 -17.58 -11.83
N LEU A 293 14.68 -16.82 -12.43
CA LEU A 293 16.09 -17.18 -12.54
C LEU A 293 16.72 -17.43 -11.17
N TRP A 294 16.59 -16.50 -10.24
CA TRP A 294 17.22 -16.62 -8.92
C TRP A 294 16.50 -17.65 -8.04
N SER A 295 15.17 -17.71 -8.09
CA SER A 295 14.34 -18.64 -7.33
C SER A 295 14.47 -20.07 -7.86
N ARG A 296 13.96 -20.35 -9.07
CA ARG A 296 13.82 -21.71 -9.61
C ARG A 296 15.12 -22.26 -10.16
N VAL A 297 15.87 -21.45 -10.92
CA VAL A 297 17.07 -21.93 -11.63
C VAL A 297 18.28 -21.98 -10.70
N TYR A 298 18.52 -20.93 -9.90
CA TYR A 298 19.64 -20.92 -8.95
C TYR A 298 19.30 -21.58 -7.62
N GLY A 299 18.01 -21.70 -7.29
CA GLY A 299 17.57 -22.34 -6.04
C GLY A 299 17.84 -21.49 -4.82
N TYR A 300 17.87 -20.16 -4.96
CA TYR A 300 18.10 -19.27 -3.83
C TYR A 300 16.89 -19.27 -2.87
N PRO A 301 17.14 -19.29 -1.55
CA PRO A 301 16.14 -18.91 -0.56
C PRO A 301 15.55 -17.54 -0.90
N LEU A 302 14.28 -17.33 -0.56
CA LEU A 302 13.55 -16.11 -0.91
C LEU A 302 14.23 -14.85 -0.37
N GLU A 303 14.84 -14.89 0.83
CA GLU A 303 15.65 -13.80 1.37
C GLU A 303 16.72 -13.33 0.37
N TYR A 304 17.41 -14.26 -0.28
CA TYR A 304 18.52 -13.97 -1.19
C TYR A 304 18.04 -13.54 -2.58
N VAL A 305 16.86 -14.02 -3.00
CA VAL A 305 16.19 -13.50 -4.19
C VAL A 305 15.81 -12.03 -3.96
N ILE A 306 15.27 -11.71 -2.78
CA ILE A 306 14.94 -10.33 -2.39
C ILE A 306 16.21 -9.49 -2.29
N GLU A 307 17.29 -9.99 -1.70
CA GLU A 307 18.60 -9.29 -1.66
C GLU A 307 19.16 -9.02 -3.06
N ALA A 308 19.01 -9.96 -3.99
CA ALA A 308 19.44 -9.76 -5.37
C ALA A 308 18.58 -8.72 -6.13
N LEU A 309 17.30 -8.55 -5.77
CA LEU A 309 16.41 -7.54 -6.35
C LEU A 309 16.58 -6.17 -5.71
N ALA A 310 16.49 -6.10 -4.39
CA ALA A 310 16.62 -4.89 -3.56
C ALA A 310 17.81 -5.08 -2.60
N PRO A 311 19.04 -4.78 -3.05
CA PRO A 311 20.24 -4.99 -2.26
C PRO A 311 20.28 -4.08 -1.03
N THR A 312 20.76 -4.63 0.08
CA THR A 312 21.00 -3.86 1.31
C THR A 312 22.37 -3.17 1.21
N THR A 313 22.38 -1.83 1.16
CA THR A 313 23.59 -1.03 0.88
C THR A 313 24.04 -0.18 2.08
N GLU A 314 25.24 0.40 1.96
CA GLU A 314 25.75 1.45 2.86
C GLU A 314 25.62 1.12 4.37
N ARG A 315 25.09 2.04 5.17
CA ARG A 315 24.93 1.87 6.62
C ARG A 315 24.08 0.65 6.94
N ASP A 316 23.01 0.40 6.20
CA ASP A 316 22.16 -0.77 6.41
C ASP A 316 22.96 -2.07 6.26
N PHE A 317 23.85 -2.15 5.27
CA PHE A 317 24.75 -3.29 5.14
C PHE A 317 25.68 -3.45 6.35
N LEU A 318 26.23 -2.35 6.87
CA LEU A 318 27.12 -2.38 8.03
C LEU A 318 26.41 -2.81 9.33
N MET A 319 25.12 -2.51 9.46
CA MET A 319 24.29 -2.86 10.60
C MET A 319 23.88 -4.35 10.63
N LEU A 320 24.00 -5.07 9.51
CA LEU A 320 23.71 -6.50 9.47
C LEU A 320 24.70 -7.32 10.30
N PRO A 321 24.32 -8.50 10.82
CA PRO A 321 25.27 -9.47 11.39
C PRO A 321 26.39 -9.82 10.40
N LYS A 322 27.62 -10.05 10.89
CA LYS A 322 28.81 -10.32 10.05
C LYS A 322 28.62 -11.49 9.08
N GLU A 323 27.90 -12.53 9.49
CA GLU A 323 27.57 -13.68 8.65
C GLU A 323 26.70 -13.28 7.44
N LYS A 324 25.70 -12.41 7.67
CA LYS A 324 24.87 -11.87 6.58
C LYS A 324 25.68 -10.92 5.69
N GLN A 325 26.56 -10.09 6.25
CA GLN A 325 27.43 -9.21 5.46
C GLN A 325 28.27 -10.02 4.45
N GLU A 326 28.94 -11.09 4.89
CA GLU A 326 29.75 -11.91 3.99
C GLU A 326 28.90 -12.51 2.87
N LEU A 327 27.74 -13.07 3.21
CA LEU A 327 26.86 -13.70 2.22
C LEU A 327 26.25 -12.70 1.24
N TYR A 328 25.71 -11.58 1.74
CA TYR A 328 25.11 -10.54 0.91
C TYR A 328 26.14 -9.90 0.00
N LYS A 329 27.39 -9.74 0.45
CA LYS A 329 28.48 -9.27 -0.40
C LYS A 329 28.69 -10.20 -1.62
N GLN A 330 28.63 -11.52 -1.43
CA GLN A 330 28.76 -12.45 -2.55
C GLN A 330 27.56 -12.34 -3.52
N ILE A 331 26.35 -12.18 -2.99
CA ILE A 331 25.13 -11.97 -3.80
C ILE A 331 25.25 -10.68 -4.62
N GLN A 332 25.60 -9.56 -3.97
CA GLN A 332 25.75 -8.27 -4.60
C GLN A 332 26.85 -8.29 -5.67
N VAL A 333 28.04 -8.85 -5.38
CA VAL A 333 29.11 -8.99 -6.38
C VAL A 333 28.66 -9.79 -7.60
N ALA A 334 27.82 -10.82 -7.41
CA ALA A 334 27.34 -11.65 -8.50
C ALA A 334 26.18 -11.03 -9.30
N HIS A 335 25.35 -10.20 -8.67
CA HIS A 335 24.01 -9.87 -9.19
C HIS A 335 23.70 -8.38 -9.27
N LEU A 336 24.49 -7.48 -8.68
CA LEU A 336 24.20 -6.04 -8.64
C LEU A 336 23.97 -5.43 -10.04
N HIS A 337 24.70 -5.90 -11.06
CA HIS A 337 24.51 -5.47 -12.45
C HIS A 337 23.17 -5.88 -13.08
N GLY A 338 22.51 -6.90 -12.52
CA GLY A 338 21.18 -7.36 -12.90
C GLY A 338 20.07 -6.92 -11.94
N SER A 339 20.42 -6.28 -10.81
CA SER A 339 19.44 -5.76 -9.85
C SER A 339 18.67 -4.58 -10.46
N PRO A 340 17.33 -4.53 -10.32
CA PRO A 340 16.53 -3.37 -10.70
C PRO A 340 16.99 -2.06 -10.05
N ASP A 341 17.08 -0.99 -10.84
CA ASP A 341 17.39 0.36 -10.36
C ASP A 341 16.35 1.37 -10.89
N GLY A 342 16.21 2.50 -10.21
CA GLY A 342 15.15 3.47 -10.45
C GLY A 342 13.88 3.19 -9.64
N PRO A 343 12.77 3.89 -9.93
CA PRO A 343 11.60 3.85 -9.09
C PRO A 343 10.73 2.63 -9.36
N TRP A 344 10.63 1.67 -8.43
CA TRP A 344 9.81 0.47 -8.61
C TRP A 344 9.21 -0.09 -7.31
N PHE A 345 8.05 -0.71 -7.43
CA PHE A 345 7.42 -1.50 -6.38
C PHE A 345 6.82 -2.77 -6.97
N PHE A 346 7.14 -3.93 -6.41
CA PHE A 346 6.62 -5.21 -6.88
C PHE A 346 5.58 -5.80 -5.93
N ILE A 347 4.52 -6.34 -6.51
CA ILE A 347 3.61 -7.26 -5.84
C ILE A 347 3.61 -8.58 -6.62
N ILE A 348 3.92 -9.68 -5.93
CA ILE A 348 4.09 -11.00 -6.53
C ILE A 348 3.12 -11.98 -5.88
N ALA A 349 2.27 -12.60 -6.69
CA ALA A 349 1.49 -13.77 -6.30
C ALA A 349 2.25 -15.03 -6.73
N ARG A 350 2.66 -15.85 -5.77
CA ARG A 350 3.46 -17.06 -6.01
C ARG A 350 2.77 -18.30 -5.52
N HIS A 351 2.79 -19.34 -6.35
CA HIS A 351 2.61 -20.72 -5.93
C HIS A 351 3.99 -21.36 -5.76
N GLU A 352 4.33 -21.82 -4.56
CA GLU A 352 5.51 -22.65 -4.34
C GLU A 352 5.07 -24.11 -4.23
N PRO A 353 5.07 -24.88 -5.33
CA PRO A 353 4.48 -26.21 -5.38
C PRO A 353 5.29 -27.24 -4.58
N TYR A 354 6.59 -27.03 -4.37
CA TYR A 354 7.46 -28.01 -3.71
C TYR A 354 7.39 -27.90 -2.18
N GLU A 355 7.21 -26.68 -1.66
CA GLU A 355 7.00 -26.43 -0.22
C GLU A 355 5.53 -26.31 0.15
N LYS A 356 4.63 -26.43 -0.83
CA LYS A 356 3.19 -26.32 -0.68
C LYS A 356 2.73 -25.01 -0.03
N LYS A 357 3.16 -23.89 -0.60
CA LYS A 357 2.83 -22.54 -0.12
C LYS A 357 2.16 -21.69 -1.21
N PHE A 358 1.21 -20.86 -0.80
CA PHE A 358 0.76 -19.70 -1.57
C PHE A 358 1.33 -18.45 -0.91
N GLN A 359 1.82 -17.51 -1.71
CA GLN A 359 2.46 -16.32 -1.18
C GLN A 359 2.00 -15.06 -1.91
N LEU A 360 1.82 -13.99 -1.14
CA LEU A 360 1.79 -12.63 -1.63
C LEU A 360 3.05 -11.92 -1.10
N ILE A 361 3.87 -11.40 -2.01
CA ILE A 361 5.16 -10.79 -1.66
C ILE A 361 5.15 -9.36 -2.15
N GLY A 362 5.44 -8.40 -1.27
CA GLY A 362 5.71 -7.01 -1.64
C GLY A 362 7.19 -6.71 -1.47
N ILE A 363 7.82 -6.09 -2.48
CA ILE A 363 9.23 -5.69 -2.44
C ILE A 363 9.33 -4.23 -2.88
N THR A 364 9.94 -3.41 -2.03
CA THR A 364 10.14 -1.97 -2.26
C THR A 364 11.53 -1.69 -2.80
N ASP A 365 11.65 -0.75 -3.75
CA ASP A 365 12.95 -0.26 -4.21
C ASP A 365 13.77 0.37 -3.07
N THR A 366 15.10 0.34 -3.21
CA THR A 366 16.05 0.82 -2.20
C THR A 366 15.99 2.33 -1.97
N SER A 367 15.40 3.09 -2.89
CA SER A 367 15.26 4.55 -2.81
C SER A 367 13.84 5.02 -2.41
N MET A 368 12.93 4.07 -2.17
CA MET A 368 11.53 4.30 -1.78
C MET A 368 10.78 5.25 -2.73
N LEU A 369 10.96 5.13 -4.03
CA LEU A 369 10.49 6.13 -4.99
C LEU A 369 9.03 5.92 -5.44
N ARG A 370 8.36 4.86 -4.96
CA ARG A 370 6.98 4.54 -5.32
C ARG A 370 6.06 4.40 -4.10
N PRO A 371 4.78 4.81 -4.23
CA PRO A 371 3.77 4.58 -3.20
C PRO A 371 3.60 3.09 -2.93
N GLN A 372 3.56 2.74 -1.65
CA GLN A 372 3.17 1.42 -1.20
C GLN A 372 2.57 1.51 0.19
N VAL A 373 1.54 0.70 0.44
CA VAL A 373 0.93 0.49 1.75
C VAL A 373 0.76 -1.01 1.93
N PHE A 374 1.29 -1.53 3.02
CA PHE A 374 1.06 -2.89 3.49
C PHE A 374 -0.02 -2.87 4.56
N ALA A 375 -0.83 -3.92 4.62
CA ALA A 375 -1.78 -4.11 5.70
C ALA A 375 -1.91 -5.59 6.11
N LEU A 376 -2.20 -5.79 7.40
CA LEU A 376 -2.47 -7.10 7.99
C LEU A 376 -3.79 -7.03 8.75
N HIS A 377 -4.71 -7.93 8.39
CA HIS A 377 -5.94 -8.20 9.12
C HIS A 377 -5.83 -9.58 9.77
N GLU A 378 -5.82 -9.61 11.09
CA GLU A 378 -5.85 -10.80 11.91
C GLU A 378 -7.28 -11.10 12.37
N GLY A 379 -7.64 -12.38 12.43
CA GLY A 379 -8.95 -12.78 12.92
C GLY A 379 -9.33 -14.20 12.50
N PRO A 380 -10.64 -14.53 12.43
CA PRO A 380 -11.10 -15.83 11.99
C PRO A 380 -10.72 -16.10 10.52
N VAL A 381 -10.67 -15.02 9.74
CA VAL A 381 -10.08 -14.96 8.40
C VAL A 381 -8.91 -14.00 8.47
N GLN A 382 -7.72 -14.50 8.19
CA GLN A 382 -6.49 -13.73 8.19
C GLN A 382 -6.24 -13.26 6.77
N ILE A 383 -5.93 -11.99 6.58
CA ILE A 383 -5.79 -11.37 5.26
C ILE A 383 -4.54 -10.48 5.24
N GLY A 384 -3.67 -10.70 4.27
CA GLY A 384 -2.59 -9.79 3.92
C GLY A 384 -2.97 -8.96 2.71
N LEU A 385 -2.77 -7.65 2.77
CA LEU A 385 -3.03 -6.74 1.65
C LEU A 385 -1.82 -5.86 1.36
N ILE A 386 -1.65 -5.54 0.08
CA ILE A 386 -0.60 -4.67 -0.44
C ILE A 386 -1.22 -3.79 -1.52
N ALA A 387 -1.04 -2.48 -1.48
CA ALA A 387 -1.55 -1.58 -2.52
C ALA A 387 -0.68 -0.34 -2.72
N SER A 388 -0.88 0.38 -3.83
CA SER A 388 -0.27 1.71 -4.00
C SER A 388 -0.78 2.72 -2.97
N GLU A 389 -2.08 2.69 -2.66
CA GLU A 389 -2.70 3.64 -1.73
C GLU A 389 -3.67 2.93 -0.77
N LYS A 390 -3.77 3.45 0.46
CA LYS A 390 -4.61 2.88 1.53
C LYS A 390 -6.09 2.69 1.15
N GLN A 391 -6.72 3.59 0.39
CA GLN A 391 -8.15 3.46 0.06
C GLN A 391 -8.45 2.18 -0.73
N ALA A 392 -7.51 1.68 -1.53
CA ALA A 392 -7.68 0.42 -2.25
C ALA A 392 -7.78 -0.78 -1.29
N ILE A 393 -7.00 -0.75 -0.19
CA ILE A 393 -7.07 -1.73 0.89
C ILE A 393 -8.41 -1.62 1.61
N ASP A 394 -8.83 -0.40 1.97
CA ASP A 394 -10.10 -0.18 2.66
C ASP A 394 -11.29 -0.63 1.81
N ALA A 395 -11.26 -0.40 0.50
CA ALA A 395 -12.30 -0.87 -0.43
C ALA A 395 -12.37 -2.40 -0.52
N ALA A 396 -11.23 -3.09 -0.45
CA ALA A 396 -11.17 -4.55 -0.45
C ALA A 396 -11.74 -5.12 0.85
N LEU A 397 -11.30 -4.59 2.00
CA LEU A 397 -11.79 -5.00 3.31
C LEU A 397 -13.28 -4.70 3.49
N GLN A 398 -13.77 -3.56 3.01
CA GLN A 398 -15.20 -3.27 3.02
C GLN A 398 -15.98 -4.28 2.17
N SER A 399 -15.50 -4.58 0.96
CA SER A 399 -16.16 -5.58 0.09
C SER A 399 -16.17 -6.98 0.71
N LEU A 400 -15.12 -7.35 1.43
CA LEU A 400 -15.04 -8.62 2.17
C LEU A 400 -15.98 -8.62 3.37
N HIS A 401 -16.04 -7.53 4.14
CA HIS A 401 -16.97 -7.35 5.26
C HIS A 401 -18.44 -7.46 4.82
N ASP A 402 -18.77 -6.90 3.66
CA ASP A 402 -20.13 -6.96 3.09
C ASP A 402 -20.56 -8.41 2.76
N GLU A 403 -19.62 -9.31 2.45
CA GLU A 403 -19.88 -10.75 2.25
C GLU A 403 -19.79 -11.55 3.57
N ASP A 404 -18.79 -11.29 4.39
CA ASP A 404 -18.52 -11.99 5.64
C ASP A 404 -18.33 -11.00 6.80
N PRO A 405 -19.38 -10.78 7.62
CA PRO A 405 -19.33 -9.84 8.75
C PRO A 405 -18.34 -10.21 9.86
N ARG A 406 -17.66 -11.37 9.79
CA ARG A 406 -16.55 -11.72 10.69
C ARG A 406 -15.28 -10.95 10.37
N ILE A 407 -15.16 -10.47 9.13
CA ILE A 407 -14.03 -9.66 8.66
C ILE A 407 -14.32 -8.21 9.03
N CYS A 408 -13.41 -7.53 9.71
CA CYS A 408 -13.54 -6.11 9.99
C CYS A 408 -13.22 -5.30 8.73
N PRO A 409 -13.94 -4.21 8.40
CA PRO A 409 -13.60 -3.37 7.24
C PRO A 409 -12.33 -2.53 7.46
N VAL A 410 -11.67 -2.66 8.61
CA VAL A 410 -10.44 -1.97 9.00
C VAL A 410 -9.37 -3.01 9.36
N ALA A 411 -8.16 -2.84 8.85
CA ALA A 411 -7.03 -3.73 9.18
C ALA A 411 -6.48 -3.44 10.59
N ASP A 412 -5.85 -4.44 11.20
CA ASP A 412 -5.16 -4.28 12.48
C ASP A 412 -3.93 -3.37 12.34
N LYS A 413 -3.22 -3.50 11.22
CA LYS A 413 -2.00 -2.73 10.97
C LYS A 413 -1.93 -2.24 9.54
N TYR A 414 -1.45 -1.01 9.36
CA TYR A 414 -1.05 -0.41 8.11
C TYR A 414 0.39 0.10 8.25
N TRP A 415 1.24 -0.06 7.24
CA TRP A 415 2.59 0.48 7.28
C TRP A 415 3.19 0.69 5.88
N ASN A 416 4.23 1.51 5.83
CA ASN A 416 5.11 1.66 4.68
C ASN A 416 6.44 0.93 4.93
N ALA A 417 7.09 0.45 3.87
CA ALA A 417 8.38 -0.24 3.91
C ALA A 417 9.54 0.57 3.29
N ARG A 418 10.77 0.36 3.78
CA ARG A 418 12.01 0.91 3.19
C ARG A 418 12.85 -0.19 2.56
N GLY A 419 12.98 -0.17 1.22
CA GLY A 419 13.76 -1.16 0.47
C GLY A 419 15.20 -1.29 0.97
N GLY A 420 15.70 -2.52 1.08
CA GLY A 420 17.08 -2.77 1.48
C GLY A 420 17.41 -2.50 2.96
N SER A 421 16.43 -2.12 3.79
CA SER A 421 16.66 -1.83 5.21
C SER A 421 17.23 -3.01 6.00
N HIS A 422 18.14 -2.78 6.95
CA HIS A 422 18.59 -3.83 7.90
C HIS A 422 17.50 -4.24 8.91
N THR A 423 16.47 -3.41 9.08
CA THR A 423 15.39 -3.63 10.06
C THR A 423 14.34 -4.63 9.60
N ASP A 424 14.05 -4.69 8.30
CA ASP A 424 12.98 -5.53 7.72
C ASP A 424 13.22 -5.90 6.24
N GLY A 425 14.23 -5.30 5.60
CA GLY A 425 14.56 -5.52 4.20
C GLY A 425 13.68 -4.78 3.19
N GLY A 426 12.65 -4.06 3.66
CA GLY A 426 11.65 -3.42 2.81
C GLY A 426 10.74 -4.37 2.05
N ALA A 427 10.66 -5.62 2.52
CA ALA A 427 9.90 -6.67 1.87
C ALA A 427 9.11 -7.49 2.89
N PHE A 428 7.85 -7.78 2.55
CA PHE A 428 6.93 -8.52 3.42
C PHE A 428 6.28 -9.65 2.63
N ILE A 429 6.21 -10.82 3.27
CA ILE A 429 5.77 -12.08 2.69
C ILE A 429 4.58 -12.60 3.48
N PHE A 430 3.41 -12.61 2.86
CA PHE A 430 2.21 -13.23 3.41
C PHE A 430 2.08 -14.64 2.87
N THR A 431 2.27 -15.64 3.72
CA THR A 431 2.31 -17.06 3.34
C THR A 431 1.10 -17.81 3.88
N VAL A 432 0.44 -18.57 3.00
CA VAL A 432 -0.53 -19.61 3.36
C VAL A 432 0.11 -20.97 3.07
N ASP A 433 0.38 -21.74 4.11
CA ASP A 433 0.92 -23.10 3.99
C ASP A 433 -0.23 -24.10 3.82
N TYR A 434 -0.35 -24.67 2.62
CA TYR A 434 -1.40 -25.64 2.28
C TYR A 434 -0.95 -27.10 2.42
N SER A 435 0.25 -27.34 2.98
CA SER A 435 0.62 -28.67 3.49
C SER A 435 -0.18 -29.05 4.74
N GLN A 436 -0.68 -28.05 5.47
CA GLN A 436 -1.45 -28.21 6.70
C GLN A 436 -2.96 -28.26 6.41
N PRO A 437 -3.75 -29.02 7.20
CA PRO A 437 -5.20 -29.06 7.04
C PRO A 437 -5.88 -27.75 7.46
N ASN A 438 -5.34 -27.08 8.50
CA ASN A 438 -5.83 -25.80 8.99
C ASN A 438 -4.97 -24.67 8.42
N LEU A 439 -5.46 -24.08 7.32
CA LEU A 439 -4.76 -23.00 6.64
C LEU A 439 -4.67 -21.77 7.54
N LYS A 440 -3.44 -21.33 7.79
CA LYS A 440 -3.15 -20.07 8.47
C LYS A 440 -2.32 -19.20 7.54
N LEU A 441 -2.58 -17.90 7.62
CA LEU A 441 -1.74 -16.89 7.00
C LEU A 441 -0.74 -16.37 8.02
N VAL A 442 0.54 -16.33 7.63
CA VAL A 442 1.64 -15.77 8.42
C VAL A 442 2.31 -14.68 7.60
N CYS A 443 2.55 -13.51 8.20
CA CYS A 443 3.32 -12.43 7.59
C CYS A 443 4.73 -12.43 8.16
N THR A 444 5.76 -12.44 7.30
CA THR A 444 7.15 -12.24 7.73
C THR A 444 7.83 -11.13 6.94
N ASP A 445 8.84 -10.51 7.54
CA ASP A 445 9.78 -9.64 6.82
C ASP A 445 10.79 -10.44 5.97
N LYS A 446 11.70 -9.76 5.27
CA LYS A 446 12.77 -10.37 4.45
C LYS A 446 13.61 -11.39 5.21
N PHE A 447 13.78 -11.19 6.52
CA PHE A 447 14.65 -11.98 7.39
C PHE A 447 13.91 -13.11 8.11
N GLY A 448 12.62 -13.29 7.82
CA GLY A 448 11.78 -14.32 8.43
C GLY A 448 11.23 -13.97 9.81
N ARG A 449 11.33 -12.70 10.24
CA ARG A 449 10.71 -12.25 11.50
C ARG A 449 9.22 -12.05 11.27
N GLU A 450 8.41 -12.61 12.16
CA GLU A 450 6.96 -12.51 12.07
C GLU A 450 6.47 -11.08 12.35
N VAL A 451 5.57 -10.60 11.50
CA VAL A 451 4.85 -9.33 11.69
C VAL A 451 3.44 -9.68 12.14
N SER A 452 3.08 -9.23 13.34
CA SER A 452 1.74 -9.37 13.90
C SER A 452 1.25 -8.03 14.46
N ALA A 453 -0.05 -7.94 14.75
CA ALA A 453 -0.61 -6.78 15.45
C ALA A 453 -0.33 -6.81 16.97
N GLY A 454 0.39 -7.83 17.46
CA GLY A 454 0.62 -8.08 18.87
C GLY A 454 -0.46 -8.98 19.50
N PRO A 455 -0.34 -9.30 20.79
CA PRO A 455 -1.32 -10.15 21.47
C PRO A 455 -2.67 -9.44 21.59
N HIS A 456 -3.68 -9.94 20.87
CA HIS A 456 -5.07 -9.55 21.11
C HIS A 456 -5.46 -9.92 22.55
N PRO A 457 -6.16 -9.04 23.31
CA PRO A 457 -6.54 -9.31 24.69
C PRO A 457 -7.23 -10.67 24.89
N ARG A 458 -7.94 -11.21 23.88
CA ARG A 458 -8.43 -12.60 23.80
C ARG A 458 -8.60 -13.07 22.35
N PRO A 459 -8.58 -14.40 22.09
CA PRO A 459 -9.01 -14.97 20.82
C PRO A 459 -10.47 -14.60 20.51
N LEU A 460 -10.87 -14.60 19.23
CA LEU A 460 -12.24 -14.40 18.73
C LEU A 460 -13.25 -15.48 19.19
N SER A 461 -13.38 -15.72 20.48
CA SER A 461 -14.49 -16.48 21.06
C SER A 461 -15.75 -15.64 21.19
N CYS A 462 -15.64 -14.32 21.02
CA CYS A 462 -16.75 -13.39 20.99
C CYS A 462 -16.89 -12.89 19.55
N GLY A 463 -17.88 -13.43 18.82
CA GLY A 463 -18.12 -13.16 17.40
C GLY A 463 -18.17 -11.68 17.06
N SER A 464 -18.11 -11.34 15.77
CA SER A 464 -18.17 -9.94 15.34
C SER A 464 -19.37 -9.23 15.96
N PRO A 465 -19.36 -7.89 16.06
CA PRO A 465 -20.45 -7.15 16.69
C PRO A 465 -21.82 -7.50 16.05
N ARG A 466 -21.83 -7.81 14.74
CA ARG A 466 -23.02 -8.28 14.01
C ARG A 466 -23.37 -9.76 14.15
N GLU A 467 -22.43 -10.66 14.42
CA GLU A 467 -22.78 -12.05 14.79
C GLU A 467 -23.54 -12.08 16.13
N ARG A 468 -23.27 -11.11 17.02
CA ARG A 468 -23.98 -10.93 18.29
C ARG A 468 -25.36 -10.30 18.15
N GLY A 469 -25.60 -9.45 17.15
CA GLY A 469 -26.93 -8.90 16.84
C GLY A 469 -28.00 -9.96 16.51
N SER A 470 -27.60 -11.22 16.23
CA SER A 470 -28.53 -12.35 16.09
C SER A 470 -28.99 -12.94 17.43
N ARG A 471 -28.31 -12.63 18.55
CA ARG A 471 -28.71 -13.00 19.91
C ARG A 471 -29.54 -11.87 20.52
N GLN A 472 -30.87 -12.05 20.46
CA GLN A 472 -31.90 -11.20 21.08
C GLN A 472 -31.87 -9.71 20.69
N ALA A 473 -32.40 -9.42 19.50
CA ALA A 473 -33.01 -8.13 19.19
C ALA A 473 -34.12 -7.81 20.22
N GLY A 474 -33.79 -7.10 21.29
CA GLY A 474 -34.78 -6.70 22.30
C GLY A 474 -34.22 -6.29 23.67
N VAL A 475 -32.99 -6.63 24.02
CA VAL A 475 -32.40 -6.25 25.31
C VAL A 475 -31.44 -5.07 25.12
N ARG A 476 -31.85 -3.85 25.52
CA ARG A 476 -30.94 -2.71 25.59
C ARG A 476 -29.90 -2.97 26.68
N ALA A 477 -28.61 -2.87 26.35
CA ALA A 477 -27.57 -2.89 27.36
C ALA A 477 -27.74 -1.69 28.30
N SER A 478 -27.43 -1.85 29.58
CA SER A 478 -27.52 -0.73 30.54
C SER A 478 -26.23 0.08 30.47
N LEU A 479 -26.35 1.34 30.05
CA LEU A 479 -25.24 2.28 30.09
C LEU A 479 -24.96 2.73 31.54
N PRO A 480 -23.69 2.91 31.94
CA PRO A 480 -23.37 3.63 33.17
C PRO A 480 -23.92 5.05 33.08
N THR A 481 -24.97 5.36 33.84
CA THR A 481 -25.75 6.59 33.61
C THR A 481 -25.01 7.87 34.00
N ASN A 482 -24.19 7.84 35.05
CA ASN A 482 -23.63 9.06 35.63
C ASN A 482 -22.47 9.68 34.81
N PRO A 483 -21.47 8.93 34.27
CA PRO A 483 -20.47 9.54 33.39
C PRO A 483 -20.97 9.71 31.94
N VAL A 484 -21.85 8.82 31.45
CA VAL A 484 -22.35 8.92 30.07
C VAL A 484 -23.28 10.11 29.87
N ALA A 485 -24.22 10.35 30.80
CA ALA A 485 -25.12 11.50 30.68
C ALA A 485 -24.36 12.84 30.72
N SER A 486 -23.33 12.95 31.56
CA SER A 486 -22.46 14.13 31.61
C SER A 486 -21.69 14.30 30.30
N ALA A 487 -21.04 13.23 29.81
CA ALA A 487 -20.24 13.30 28.59
C ALA A 487 -21.05 13.68 27.34
N LEU A 488 -22.36 13.41 27.34
CA LEU A 488 -23.27 13.80 26.26
C LEU A 488 -23.79 15.24 26.40
N ASP A 489 -23.58 15.94 27.53
CA ASP A 489 -24.04 17.31 27.72
C ASP A 489 -23.16 18.30 26.92
N PRO A 490 -23.72 19.08 25.97
CA PRO A 490 -22.98 20.06 25.18
C PRO A 490 -22.48 21.26 26.00
N ALA A 491 -22.89 21.41 27.27
CA ALA A 491 -22.31 22.39 28.18
C ALA A 491 -20.88 22.00 28.62
N GLN A 492 -20.52 20.72 28.58
CA GLN A 492 -19.18 20.23 28.89
C GLN A 492 -18.30 20.24 27.62
N PRO A 493 -17.04 20.71 27.67
CA PRO A 493 -16.13 20.59 26.54
C PRO A 493 -15.92 19.13 26.11
N ALA A 494 -16.01 18.83 24.81
CA ALA A 494 -15.89 17.47 24.28
C ALA A 494 -14.58 16.75 24.67
N LEU A 495 -13.48 17.49 24.87
CA LEU A 495 -12.22 16.93 25.35
C LEU A 495 -12.29 16.47 26.81
N GLU A 496 -13.01 17.19 27.67
CA GLU A 496 -13.25 16.79 29.07
C GLU A 496 -14.18 15.59 29.12
N ALA A 497 -15.26 15.60 28.33
CA ALA A 497 -16.16 14.48 28.14
C ALA A 497 -15.41 13.21 27.68
N PHE A 498 -14.49 13.34 26.71
CA PHE A 498 -13.62 12.24 26.29
C PHE A 498 -12.73 11.72 27.45
N ALA A 499 -12.16 12.63 28.25
CA ALA A 499 -11.28 12.27 29.36
C ALA A 499 -12.01 11.50 30.47
N GLU A 500 -13.29 11.79 30.71
CA GLU A 500 -14.16 11.05 31.64
C GLU A 500 -14.62 9.72 31.04
N LEU A 501 -14.99 9.72 29.76
CA LEU A 501 -15.55 8.53 29.11
C LEU A 501 -14.51 7.44 28.87
N LYS A 502 -13.25 7.79 28.58
CA LYS A 502 -12.20 6.79 28.32
C LYS A 502 -11.98 5.82 29.49
N SER A 503 -12.18 6.26 30.75
CA SER A 503 -12.08 5.38 31.92
C SER A 503 -13.21 4.36 32.00
N GLU A 504 -14.40 4.72 31.52
CA GLU A 504 -15.56 3.84 31.48
C GLU A 504 -15.43 2.82 30.34
N ILE A 505 -15.09 3.30 29.14
CA ILE A 505 -14.94 2.48 27.92
C ILE A 505 -13.94 1.33 28.14
N ARG A 506 -12.94 1.53 29.00
CA ARG A 506 -11.97 0.51 29.37
C ARG A 506 -12.64 -0.83 29.73
N ALA A 507 -13.73 -0.80 30.50
CA ALA A 507 -14.43 -2.00 30.98
C ALA A 507 -15.60 -2.45 30.09
N TRP A 508 -15.99 -1.63 29.11
CA TRP A 508 -17.11 -1.91 28.21
C TRP A 508 -16.80 -3.07 27.29
N ASP A 509 -17.86 -3.78 26.89
CA ASP A 509 -17.85 -4.69 25.76
C ASP A 509 -18.56 -4.04 24.57
N TYR A 510 -18.61 -4.77 23.45
CA TYR A 510 -19.23 -4.28 22.21
C TYR A 510 -20.70 -3.92 22.38
N ASP A 511 -21.47 -4.65 23.22
CA ASP A 511 -22.90 -4.40 23.38
C ASP A 511 -23.15 -3.06 24.08
N VAL A 512 -22.38 -2.76 25.12
CA VAL A 512 -22.42 -1.45 25.82
C VAL A 512 -21.93 -0.32 24.91
N PHE A 513 -20.86 -0.56 24.14
CA PHE A 513 -20.31 0.46 23.24
C PHE A 513 -21.25 0.78 22.08
N GLU A 514 -21.88 -0.23 21.46
CA GLU A 514 -22.90 -0.01 20.43
C GLU A 514 -24.14 0.72 20.97
N GLU A 515 -24.59 0.37 22.17
CA GLU A 515 -25.68 1.11 22.82
C GLU A 515 -25.31 2.58 23.06
N PHE A 516 -24.06 2.85 23.46
CA PHE A 516 -23.55 4.22 23.59
C PHE A 516 -23.56 4.96 22.24
N LEU A 517 -23.10 4.32 21.16
CA LEU A 517 -23.12 4.90 19.82
C LEU A 517 -24.56 5.15 19.31
N ARG A 518 -25.50 4.25 19.64
CA ARG A 518 -26.93 4.42 19.35
C ARG A 518 -27.49 5.64 20.07
N VAL A 519 -27.17 5.82 21.35
CA VAL A 519 -27.57 7.01 22.11
C VAL A 519 -26.93 8.28 21.53
N CYS A 520 -25.64 8.26 21.18
CA CYS A 520 -24.98 9.39 20.52
C CYS A 520 -25.70 9.80 19.23
N LEU A 521 -26.08 8.82 18.41
CA LEU A 521 -26.82 9.06 17.18
C LEU A 521 -28.20 9.68 17.46
N GLU A 522 -28.93 9.17 18.45
CA GLU A 522 -30.22 9.74 18.88
C GLU A 522 -30.04 11.19 19.35
N GLU A 523 -29.13 11.44 20.28
CA GLU A 523 -28.83 12.77 20.83
C GLU A 523 -28.39 13.75 19.75
N SER A 524 -27.59 13.33 18.77
CA SER A 524 -27.14 14.19 17.66
C SER A 524 -28.28 14.79 16.80
N ARG A 525 -29.50 14.26 16.94
CA ARG A 525 -30.69 14.74 16.21
C ARG A 525 -31.47 15.82 16.99
N HIS A 526 -31.17 16.05 18.28
CA HIS A 526 -31.94 16.98 19.12
C HIS A 526 -31.69 18.46 18.77
N SER A 527 -30.44 18.86 18.56
CA SER A 527 -30.09 20.23 18.17
C SER A 527 -28.75 20.29 17.45
N ASP A 528 -28.47 21.39 16.75
CA ASP A 528 -27.18 21.59 16.08
C ASP A 528 -26.01 21.73 17.07
N ALA A 529 -26.25 22.28 18.27
CA ALA A 529 -25.27 22.32 19.35
C ALA A 529 -24.93 20.91 19.84
N GLN A 530 -25.97 20.09 20.06
CA GLN A 530 -25.83 18.68 20.43
C GLN A 530 -25.07 17.90 19.36
N ARG A 531 -25.43 18.07 18.08
CA ARG A 531 -24.74 17.41 16.96
C ARG A 531 -23.25 17.74 16.92
N ARG A 532 -22.91 19.02 17.07
CA ARG A 532 -21.52 19.49 17.09
C ARG A 532 -20.73 18.82 18.21
N HIS A 533 -21.26 18.83 19.43
CA HIS A 533 -20.64 18.20 20.60
C HIS A 533 -20.41 16.71 20.40
N ILE A 534 -21.45 15.98 19.95
CA ILE A 534 -21.34 14.53 19.71
C ILE A 534 -20.32 14.23 18.62
N LEU A 535 -20.32 14.97 17.50
CA LEU A 535 -19.32 14.78 16.45
C LEU A 535 -17.90 15.01 16.97
N GLU A 536 -17.67 16.06 17.76
CA GLU A 536 -16.36 16.32 18.37
C GLU A 536 -15.94 15.20 19.34
N LEU A 537 -16.86 14.72 20.19
CA LEU A 537 -16.60 13.61 21.11
C LEU A 537 -16.25 12.30 20.38
N LEU A 538 -17.04 11.92 19.38
CA LEU A 538 -16.79 10.72 18.57
C LEU A 538 -15.48 10.84 17.78
N THR A 539 -15.13 12.04 17.34
CA THR A 539 -13.86 12.32 16.65
C THR A 539 -12.67 12.16 17.60
N PHE A 540 -12.76 12.61 18.85
CA PHE A 540 -11.72 12.33 19.84
C PHE A 540 -11.56 10.82 20.12
N LEU A 541 -12.66 10.07 20.17
CA LEU A 541 -12.61 8.60 20.30
C LEU A 541 -11.97 7.94 19.06
N LEU A 542 -12.25 8.46 17.86
CA LEU A 542 -11.66 7.97 16.62
C LEU A 542 -10.14 8.22 16.56
N ASP A 543 -9.73 9.43 16.90
CA ASP A 543 -8.37 9.94 16.69
C ASP A 543 -7.38 9.53 17.79
N ARG A 544 -7.82 9.46 19.05
CA ARG A 544 -6.93 9.19 20.19
C ARG A 544 -6.87 7.71 20.56
N ARG A 545 -5.70 7.28 21.03
CA ARG A 545 -5.50 5.95 21.61
C ARG A 545 -5.92 5.94 23.08
N TYR A 546 -6.55 4.84 23.49
CA TYR A 546 -6.99 4.60 24.85
C TYR A 546 -7.20 3.10 25.05
N ARG A 547 -6.93 2.64 26.26
CA ARG A 547 -7.04 1.24 26.65
C ARG A 547 -8.47 0.70 26.60
N THR A 548 -8.63 -0.49 26.04
CA THR A 548 -9.87 -1.29 26.10
C THR A 548 -9.57 -2.72 26.56
N GLU A 549 -10.34 -3.26 27.50
CA GLU A 549 -10.07 -4.61 28.04
C GLU A 549 -10.79 -5.73 27.28
N LYS A 550 -11.88 -5.41 26.56
CA LYS A 550 -12.75 -6.42 25.92
C LYS A 550 -13.01 -6.19 24.43
N MET A 551 -12.45 -5.13 23.85
CA MET A 551 -12.71 -4.72 22.46
C MET A 551 -11.41 -4.47 21.72
N GLU A 552 -11.39 -4.83 20.44
CA GLU A 552 -10.26 -4.61 19.53
C GLU A 552 -10.37 -3.24 18.88
N ARG A 553 -9.25 -2.55 18.72
CA ARG A 553 -9.22 -1.18 18.18
C ARG A 553 -9.79 -1.09 16.76
N LYS A 554 -9.53 -2.06 15.89
CA LYS A 554 -10.05 -2.06 14.51
C LYS A 554 -11.58 -2.02 14.46
N TRP A 555 -12.25 -2.75 15.36
CA TRP A 555 -13.71 -2.78 15.44
C TRP A 555 -14.27 -1.50 16.06
N LEU A 556 -13.64 -0.97 17.10
CA LEU A 556 -14.01 0.33 17.67
C LEU A 556 -13.97 1.42 16.59
N ARG A 557 -12.88 1.43 15.81
CA ARG A 557 -12.71 2.36 14.69
C ARG A 557 -13.79 2.19 13.63
N ALA A 558 -14.05 0.96 13.18
CA ALA A 558 -15.09 0.68 12.19
C ALA A 558 -16.48 1.15 12.66
N LEU A 559 -16.83 0.90 13.93
CA LEU A 559 -18.10 1.32 14.52
C LEU A 559 -18.18 2.86 14.64
N LEU A 560 -17.13 3.52 15.13
CA LEU A 560 -17.06 4.98 15.24
C LEU A 560 -17.20 5.65 13.87
N GLU A 561 -16.44 5.19 12.86
CA GLU A 561 -16.51 5.72 11.49
C GLU A 561 -17.93 5.53 10.90
N ALA A 562 -18.55 4.37 11.12
CA ALA A 562 -19.93 4.12 10.69
C ALA A 562 -20.93 5.07 11.36
N THR A 563 -20.85 5.25 12.69
CA THR A 563 -21.74 6.16 13.43
C THR A 563 -21.53 7.62 13.02
N ILE A 564 -20.29 8.09 12.85
CA ILE A 564 -20.00 9.44 12.36
C ILE A 564 -20.62 9.64 10.97
N ASN A 565 -20.43 8.67 10.06
CA ASN A 565 -21.03 8.73 8.73
C ASN A 565 -22.57 8.79 8.79
N GLU A 566 -23.21 8.05 9.70
CA GLU A 566 -24.68 8.07 9.86
C GLU A 566 -25.19 9.41 10.43
N ILE A 567 -24.48 9.99 11.40
CA ILE A 567 -24.79 11.33 11.91
C ILE A 567 -24.70 12.36 10.78
N LEU A 568 -23.63 12.32 9.99
CA LEU A 568 -23.43 13.23 8.86
C LEU A 568 -24.46 12.98 7.74
N ASP A 569 -24.91 11.73 7.54
CA ASP A 569 -25.97 11.41 6.60
C ASP A 569 -27.32 12.01 7.00
N SER A 570 -27.58 12.18 8.30
CA SER A 570 -28.80 12.78 8.84
C SER A 570 -28.87 14.31 8.70
N VAL A 571 -27.77 14.96 8.31
CA VAL A 571 -27.73 16.42 8.09
C VAL A 571 -28.61 16.80 6.91
N SER A 572 -29.43 17.84 7.11
CA SER A 572 -30.36 18.32 6.10
C SER A 572 -29.65 18.88 4.86
N SER A 573 -30.29 18.76 3.70
CA SER A 573 -29.81 19.39 2.46
C SER A 573 -29.76 20.92 2.55
N LEU A 574 -28.98 21.54 1.66
CA LEU A 574 -28.96 23.00 1.45
C LEU A 574 -30.37 23.62 1.42
N GLY A 575 -30.54 24.73 2.13
CA GLY A 575 -31.81 25.45 2.25
C GLY A 575 -32.57 25.23 3.56
N ALA A 576 -32.15 24.27 4.38
CA ALA A 576 -32.67 24.09 5.73
C ALA A 576 -32.22 25.21 6.69
N ALA A 577 -33.04 25.51 7.70
CA ALA A 577 -32.68 26.43 8.79
C ALA A 577 -31.82 25.69 9.84
N SER A 578 -30.60 25.32 9.46
CA SER A 578 -29.64 24.61 10.32
C SER A 578 -28.23 25.17 10.14
N ASP A 579 -27.43 25.12 11.21
CA ASP A 579 -26.00 25.38 11.21
C ASP A 579 -25.21 24.38 10.37
N PHE A 580 -25.80 23.23 10.05
CA PHE A 580 -25.20 22.19 9.22
C PHE A 580 -26.04 21.99 7.97
N VAL A 581 -25.40 22.00 6.81
CA VAL A 581 -26.07 21.65 5.54
C VAL A 581 -25.21 20.71 4.74
N ARG A 582 -25.86 19.77 4.06
CA ARG A 582 -25.19 18.70 3.34
C ARG A 582 -25.25 18.88 1.82
N ILE A 583 -24.14 18.55 1.17
CA ILE A 583 -24.01 18.35 -0.29
C ILE A 583 -23.51 16.93 -0.58
N THR A 584 -24.01 16.36 -1.67
CA THR A 584 -23.53 15.12 -2.26
C THR A 584 -23.15 15.36 -3.72
N TRP A 585 -22.58 14.34 -4.37
CA TRP A 585 -22.36 14.38 -5.83
C TRP A 585 -23.62 14.80 -6.59
N GLN A 586 -24.77 14.22 -6.27
CA GLN A 586 -26.03 14.48 -6.97
C GLN A 586 -26.57 15.90 -6.74
N THR A 587 -26.34 16.47 -5.55
CA THR A 587 -26.85 17.80 -5.18
C THR A 587 -25.84 18.93 -5.39
N ARG A 588 -24.61 18.64 -5.84
CA ARG A 588 -23.52 19.63 -5.99
C ARG A 588 -23.89 20.90 -6.78
N ALA A 589 -24.79 20.78 -7.76
CA ALA A 589 -25.25 21.90 -8.57
C ALA A 589 -26.10 22.93 -7.78
N THR A 590 -26.59 22.58 -6.58
CA THR A 590 -27.38 23.48 -5.74
C THR A 590 -26.52 24.32 -4.77
N LEU A 591 -25.19 24.16 -4.81
CA LEU A 591 -24.26 24.90 -3.96
C LEU A 591 -24.55 26.41 -4.03
N SER A 592 -24.77 27.01 -2.87
CA SER A 592 -25.07 28.43 -2.70
C SER A 592 -24.28 28.99 -1.51
N ALA A 593 -24.28 30.32 -1.35
CA ALA A 593 -23.59 30.99 -0.24
C ALA A 593 -24.16 30.55 1.13
N PRO A 594 -23.34 30.50 2.19
CA PRO A 594 -23.82 30.18 3.53
C PRO A 594 -24.78 31.26 4.03
N ARG A 595 -25.78 30.86 4.82
CA ARG A 595 -26.73 31.79 5.44
C ARG A 595 -26.11 32.59 6.58
N ALA A 596 -25.14 31.99 7.25
CA ALA A 596 -24.39 32.60 8.35
C ALA A 596 -22.91 32.19 8.24
N PRO A 597 -21.96 33.06 8.66
CA PRO A 597 -20.54 32.73 8.63
C PRO A 597 -20.15 31.51 9.49
N THR A 598 -20.99 31.16 10.47
CA THR A 598 -20.78 30.04 11.39
C THR A 598 -21.25 28.69 10.84
N GLN A 599 -21.98 28.70 9.71
CA GLN A 599 -22.56 27.51 9.10
C GLN A 599 -21.47 26.57 8.57
N THR A 600 -21.72 25.27 8.70
CA THR A 600 -20.81 24.19 8.31
C THR A 600 -21.34 23.46 7.10
N LEU A 601 -20.52 23.35 6.06
CA LEU A 601 -20.82 22.57 4.86
C LEU A 601 -20.35 21.14 5.05
N VAL A 602 -21.28 20.21 5.11
CA VAL A 602 -21.02 18.77 5.14
C VAL A 602 -21.00 18.25 3.71
N ILE A 603 -19.91 17.61 3.29
CA ILE A 603 -19.74 17.10 1.92
C ILE A 603 -19.50 15.60 1.98
N ASP A 604 -20.42 14.86 1.37
CA ASP A 604 -20.25 13.45 1.09
C ASP A 604 -19.36 13.27 -0.14
N ALA A 605 -18.15 12.76 0.05
CA ALA A 605 -17.18 12.59 -1.02
C ALA A 605 -17.55 11.48 -2.01
N THR A 606 -18.56 10.64 -1.69
CA THR A 606 -18.99 9.53 -2.55
C THR A 606 -19.44 10.03 -3.93
N GLY A 607 -18.86 9.43 -4.97
CA GLY A 607 -19.19 9.73 -6.37
C GLY A 607 -18.41 10.89 -6.98
N PHE A 608 -17.67 11.69 -6.19
CA PHE A 608 -16.75 12.67 -6.74
C PHE A 608 -15.52 11.98 -7.34
N PRO A 609 -15.11 12.35 -8.58
CA PRO A 609 -13.90 11.82 -9.18
C PRO A 609 -12.66 12.29 -8.39
N PRO A 610 -11.57 11.50 -8.41
CA PRO A 610 -10.36 11.84 -7.67
C PRO A 610 -9.67 13.11 -8.18
N GLU A 611 -9.77 13.42 -9.48
CA GLU A 611 -9.20 14.58 -10.16
C GLU A 611 -10.07 14.97 -11.38
N GLY A 612 -9.77 16.11 -12.01
CA GLY A 612 -10.53 16.66 -13.15
C GLY A 612 -11.45 17.83 -12.81
N GLU A 613 -12.23 18.31 -13.78
CA GLU A 613 -13.06 19.53 -13.65
C GLU A 613 -14.20 19.39 -12.64
N ASP A 614 -14.69 18.17 -12.43
CA ASP A 614 -15.74 17.84 -11.47
C ASP A 614 -15.19 17.38 -10.10
N ALA A 615 -13.88 17.51 -9.86
CA ALA A 615 -13.26 17.03 -8.63
C ALA A 615 -13.79 17.72 -7.36
N LEU A 616 -13.80 16.96 -6.26
CA LEU A 616 -14.19 17.45 -4.94
C LEU A 616 -13.40 18.70 -4.50
N SER A 617 -12.10 18.75 -4.83
CA SER A 617 -11.23 19.89 -4.54
C SER A 617 -11.75 21.21 -5.14
N LEU A 618 -12.25 21.18 -6.38
CA LEU A 618 -12.79 22.36 -7.07
C LEU A 618 -14.15 22.78 -6.50
N LEU A 619 -14.97 21.83 -6.04
CA LEU A 619 -16.20 22.15 -5.32
C LEU A 619 -15.89 22.92 -4.03
N ILE A 620 -14.89 22.48 -3.26
CA ILE A 620 -14.45 23.15 -2.03
C ILE A 620 -14.00 24.59 -2.33
N VAL A 621 -13.18 24.78 -3.37
CA VAL A 621 -12.74 26.12 -3.80
C VAL A 621 -13.93 27.00 -4.18
N SER A 622 -14.92 26.43 -4.89
CA SER A 622 -16.14 27.14 -5.27
C SER A 622 -16.96 27.54 -4.05
N ALA A 623 -17.12 26.63 -3.09
CA ALA A 623 -17.80 26.91 -1.82
C ALA A 623 -17.06 27.99 -1.01
N TYR A 624 -15.72 27.92 -0.90
CA TYR A 624 -14.93 28.94 -0.24
C TYR A 624 -15.14 30.33 -0.88
N LYS A 625 -15.15 30.42 -2.22
CA LYS A 625 -15.43 31.67 -2.95
C LYS A 625 -16.83 32.23 -2.68
N LEU A 626 -17.79 31.36 -2.37
CA LEU A 626 -19.15 31.75 -1.94
C LEU A 626 -19.22 32.16 -0.46
N GLY A 627 -18.14 32.05 0.30
CA GLY A 627 -18.03 32.49 1.69
C GLY A 627 -18.03 31.39 2.74
N TRP A 628 -18.07 30.11 2.34
CA TRP A 628 -17.98 28.99 3.29
C TRP A 628 -16.63 28.95 4.01
N LYS A 629 -16.65 28.71 5.32
CA LYS A 629 -15.44 28.67 6.17
C LYS A 629 -15.24 27.37 6.93
N LYS A 630 -16.28 26.56 7.14
CA LYS A 630 -16.20 25.29 7.88
C LYS A 630 -16.68 24.15 6.99
N PHE A 631 -15.86 23.12 6.87
CA PHE A 631 -16.14 21.97 6.01
C PHE A 631 -15.95 20.66 6.77
N LEU A 632 -16.93 19.76 6.69
CA LEU A 632 -16.79 18.37 7.12
C LEU A 632 -16.89 17.48 5.88
N LEU A 633 -15.80 16.82 5.52
CA LEU A 633 -15.73 15.92 4.37
C LEU A 633 -15.73 14.50 4.89
N TYR A 634 -16.63 13.64 4.41
CA TYR A 634 -16.71 12.26 4.88
C TYR A 634 -16.90 11.28 3.73
N ARG A 635 -16.60 10.00 4.02
CA ARG A 635 -16.46 8.93 3.01
C ARG A 635 -15.42 9.24 1.93
N CYS A 636 -14.35 9.96 2.28
CA CYS A 636 -13.22 10.11 1.39
C CYS A 636 -12.63 8.74 1.02
N CYS A 637 -12.39 8.52 -0.26
CA CYS A 637 -11.89 7.25 -0.81
C CYS A 637 -10.98 7.49 -2.02
N GLY A 638 -9.96 8.32 -1.84
CA GLY A 638 -8.94 8.64 -2.85
C GLY A 638 -9.11 9.98 -3.56
N GLN A 639 -10.02 10.85 -3.11
CA GLN A 639 -10.13 12.21 -3.67
C GLN A 639 -8.83 13.00 -3.43
N ARG A 640 -8.21 13.48 -4.52
CA ARG A 640 -6.92 14.17 -4.49
C ARG A 640 -7.10 15.68 -4.34
N PHE A 641 -6.00 16.37 -4.02
CA PHE A 641 -5.92 17.84 -4.02
C PHE A 641 -6.91 18.54 -3.06
N ILE A 642 -7.40 17.84 -2.02
CA ILE A 642 -8.30 18.44 -1.03
C ILE A 642 -7.58 19.63 -0.37
N GLY A 643 -8.20 20.81 -0.41
CA GLY A 643 -7.61 22.05 0.09
C GLY A 643 -6.73 22.81 -0.91
N SER A 644 -6.34 22.20 -2.04
CA SER A 644 -5.58 22.91 -3.07
C SER A 644 -6.42 24.01 -3.72
N GLY A 645 -5.79 25.15 -3.99
CA GLY A 645 -6.45 26.35 -4.52
C GLY A 645 -7.07 27.27 -3.45
N LEU A 646 -7.01 26.88 -2.16
CA LEU A 646 -7.29 27.80 -1.05
C LEU A 646 -6.06 28.70 -0.82
N GLY A 647 -6.11 29.91 -1.40
CA GLY A 647 -5.01 30.88 -1.36
C GLY A 647 -4.94 31.74 -0.08
N PRO A 648 -4.10 32.79 -0.02
CA PRO A 648 -3.65 33.51 1.20
C PRO A 648 -4.76 34.08 2.09
N ARG A 649 -5.95 34.28 1.54
CA ARG A 649 -7.14 34.78 2.24
C ARG A 649 -7.96 33.67 2.90
N SER A 650 -7.42 32.46 2.99
CA SER A 650 -8.09 31.29 3.53
C SER A 650 -7.91 31.11 5.04
N HIS A 651 -7.19 32.03 5.71
CA HIS A 651 -7.17 32.11 7.17
C HIS A 651 -8.59 32.10 7.78
N GLY A 652 -8.77 31.30 8.83
CA GLY A 652 -10.07 31.05 9.48
C GLY A 652 -10.97 30.07 8.73
N VAL A 653 -10.51 29.48 7.62
CA VAL A 653 -11.15 28.31 6.99
C VAL A 653 -10.63 27.04 7.64
N ARG A 654 -11.53 26.10 7.96
CA ARG A 654 -11.20 24.79 8.50
C ARG A 654 -11.87 23.67 7.71
N LEU A 655 -11.11 22.63 7.41
CA LEU A 655 -11.57 21.38 6.80
C LEU A 655 -11.25 20.21 7.72
N ASP A 656 -12.26 19.42 8.06
CA ASP A 656 -12.11 18.13 8.74
C ASP A 656 -12.41 17.01 7.72
N VAL A 657 -11.46 16.08 7.56
CA VAL A 657 -11.46 15.06 6.50
C VAL A 657 -11.52 13.67 7.11
N TYR A 658 -12.67 13.01 6.92
CA TYR A 658 -12.95 11.65 7.38
C TYR A 658 -12.91 10.64 6.22
N GLY A 659 -12.30 9.48 6.46
CA GLY A 659 -12.02 8.47 5.44
C GLY A 659 -10.61 8.59 4.89
N SER A 660 -10.34 7.95 3.76
CA SER A 660 -9.01 7.88 3.15
C SER A 660 -8.93 8.88 1.99
N SER A 661 -8.34 10.06 2.22
CA SER A 661 -8.04 11.03 1.17
C SER A 661 -7.01 10.49 0.18
N GLY A 662 -6.95 11.03 -1.04
CA GLY A 662 -5.92 10.71 -2.02
C GLY A 662 -4.66 11.59 -1.89
N ASP A 663 -3.73 11.40 -2.81
CA ASP A 663 -2.50 12.21 -2.96
C ASP A 663 -2.76 13.73 -3.02
N TYR A 664 -1.71 14.51 -2.72
CA TYR A 664 -1.67 15.97 -2.87
C TYR A 664 -2.66 16.76 -2.00
N LEU A 665 -3.29 16.14 -0.98
CA LEU A 665 -4.06 16.91 0.00
C LEU A 665 -3.17 18.03 0.58
N ALA A 666 -3.76 19.22 0.76
CA ALA A 666 -3.10 20.45 1.19
C ALA A 666 -1.96 20.93 0.27
N SER A 667 -1.86 20.45 -0.98
CA SER A 667 -0.86 20.96 -1.92
C SER A 667 -1.14 22.43 -2.25
N GLY A 668 -0.12 23.28 -2.07
CA GLY A 668 -0.18 24.73 -2.29
C GLY A 668 -1.08 25.48 -1.30
N LEU A 669 -1.35 24.92 -0.11
CA LEU A 669 -2.18 25.58 0.89
C LEU A 669 -1.53 26.88 1.41
N ASP A 670 -2.33 27.93 1.53
CA ASP A 670 -1.90 29.24 2.00
C ASP A 670 -2.94 29.85 2.96
N GLY A 671 -2.97 29.34 4.20
CA GLY A 671 -3.65 29.95 5.36
C GLY A 671 -4.71 29.09 6.05
N ALA A 672 -5.39 28.18 5.36
CA ALA A 672 -6.45 27.36 5.96
C ALA A 672 -5.90 26.29 6.93
N GLU A 673 -6.80 25.73 7.75
CA GLU A 673 -6.50 24.57 8.58
C GLU A 673 -7.15 23.30 8.01
N ILE A 674 -6.41 22.19 7.98
CA ILE A 674 -6.91 20.89 7.55
C ILE A 674 -6.57 19.84 8.62
N TYR A 675 -7.58 19.09 9.05
CA TYR A 675 -7.49 17.99 10.00
C TYR A 675 -7.86 16.69 9.29
N VAL A 676 -6.94 15.74 9.23
CA VAL A 676 -7.11 14.43 8.59
C VAL A 676 -7.29 13.39 9.70
N HIS A 677 -8.51 12.87 9.84
CA HIS A 677 -8.91 11.88 10.85
C HIS A 677 -8.57 10.45 10.41
N ASN A 678 -7.39 10.29 9.79
CA ASN A 678 -6.87 9.06 9.21
C ASN A 678 -5.38 9.24 8.81
N ASN A 679 -4.82 8.27 8.10
CA ASN A 679 -3.55 8.41 7.40
C ASN A 679 -3.69 9.36 6.20
N GLY A 680 -2.63 10.11 5.91
CA GLY A 680 -2.43 10.86 4.67
C GLY A 680 -1.66 10.03 3.63
N GLN A 681 -1.95 10.25 2.34
CA GLN A 681 -1.22 9.60 1.24
C GLN A 681 0.02 10.41 0.83
N ASP A 682 0.54 10.16 -0.37
CA ASP A 682 1.75 10.78 -0.89
C ASP A 682 1.55 12.26 -1.26
N GLN A 683 2.65 13.01 -1.27
CA GLN A 683 2.73 14.43 -1.67
C GLN A 683 1.81 15.37 -0.87
N LEU A 684 1.43 14.93 0.32
CA LEU A 684 0.63 15.71 1.25
C LEU A 684 1.37 17.00 1.65
N GLY A 685 0.73 18.16 1.46
CA GLY A 685 1.36 19.46 1.71
C GLY A 685 2.50 19.82 0.75
N GLN A 686 2.49 19.31 -0.48
CA GLN A 686 3.44 19.78 -1.50
C GLN A 686 3.35 21.30 -1.66
N ILE A 687 4.49 22.00 -1.76
CA ILE A 687 4.61 23.45 -1.91
C ILE A 687 3.76 24.27 -0.91
N TYR A 688 3.54 23.73 0.30
CA TYR A 688 2.76 24.34 1.37
C TYR A 688 3.33 25.71 1.77
N HIS A 689 2.51 26.75 1.81
CA HIS A 689 2.96 28.11 2.09
C HIS A 689 2.65 28.55 3.53
N ASP A 690 1.40 28.43 3.96
CA ASP A 690 0.95 28.86 5.29
C ASP A 690 -0.31 28.08 5.73
N GLY A 691 -0.64 28.11 7.02
CA GLY A 691 -1.77 27.42 7.62
C GLY A 691 -1.37 26.33 8.62
N LYS A 692 -2.33 25.44 8.95
CA LYS A 692 -2.12 24.29 9.83
C LYS A 692 -2.59 22.99 9.19
N LEU A 693 -1.75 21.96 9.19
CA LEU A 693 -2.12 20.59 8.79
C LEU A 693 -1.97 19.63 9.97
N VAL A 694 -3.01 18.88 10.31
CA VAL A 694 -2.97 17.87 11.38
C VAL A 694 -3.36 16.52 10.80
N VAL A 695 -2.56 15.49 11.06
CA VAL A 695 -2.81 14.11 10.59
C VAL A 695 -2.79 13.17 11.79
N TYR A 696 -3.92 12.52 12.06
CA TYR A 696 -4.09 11.56 13.17
C TYR A 696 -3.64 10.12 12.81
N GLY A 697 -2.77 10.00 11.82
CA GLY A 697 -2.21 8.76 11.31
C GLY A 697 -0.82 8.95 10.71
N ASP A 698 -0.42 8.04 9.83
CA ASP A 698 0.83 8.13 9.06
C ASP A 698 0.68 9.05 7.84
N VAL A 699 1.80 9.52 7.27
CA VAL A 699 1.85 10.26 6.00
C VAL A 699 2.75 9.56 4.97
N GLY A 700 2.34 9.61 3.71
CA GLY A 700 3.03 8.97 2.59
C GLY A 700 4.32 9.65 2.15
N GLN A 701 4.80 9.25 0.97
CA GLN A 701 6.05 9.72 0.35
C GLN A 701 6.02 11.22 0.11
N THR A 702 7.18 11.88 0.24
CA THR A 702 7.38 13.29 -0.15
C THR A 702 6.41 14.28 0.54
N PHE A 703 6.00 13.94 1.77
CA PHE A 703 5.28 14.85 2.65
C PHE A 703 6.00 16.20 2.74
N PHE A 704 5.28 17.32 2.54
CA PHE A 704 5.84 18.68 2.59
C PHE A 704 6.96 18.96 1.56
N TYR A 705 6.97 18.25 0.43
CA TYR A 705 7.88 18.53 -0.70
C TYR A 705 7.88 20.01 -1.07
N GLY A 706 9.03 20.67 -1.01
CA GLY A 706 9.17 22.06 -1.47
C GLY A 706 8.40 23.09 -0.66
N ALA A 707 7.92 22.75 0.55
CA ALA A 707 7.19 23.66 1.44
C ALA A 707 7.96 24.96 1.70
N LYS A 708 7.23 26.06 1.91
CA LYS A 708 7.73 27.43 2.14
C LYS A 708 7.49 27.90 3.58
N GLY A 709 6.50 27.35 4.28
CA GLY A 709 6.08 27.80 5.60
C GLY A 709 4.97 26.94 6.21
N GLY A 710 4.24 27.52 7.17
CA GLY A 710 3.13 26.87 7.84
C GLY A 710 3.50 25.87 8.94
N GLN A 711 2.48 25.22 9.50
CA GLN A 711 2.62 24.26 10.60
C GLN A 711 2.04 22.90 10.22
N ALA A 712 2.72 21.81 10.58
CA ALA A 712 2.17 20.47 10.47
C ALA A 712 2.44 19.59 11.69
N TYR A 713 1.47 18.75 12.02
CA TYR A 713 1.50 17.83 13.16
C TYR A 713 1.07 16.44 12.69
N VAL A 714 1.95 15.45 12.86
CA VAL A 714 1.72 14.06 12.43
C VAL A 714 1.78 13.14 13.65
N LEU A 715 0.70 12.39 13.90
CA LEU A 715 0.64 11.41 14.98
C LEU A 715 1.54 10.20 14.72
N GLY A 716 1.53 9.71 13.49
CA GLY A 716 2.26 8.51 13.08
C GLY A 716 3.62 8.81 12.47
N ASN A 717 4.01 7.94 11.55
CA ASN A 717 5.25 7.99 10.79
C ASN A 717 5.09 8.82 9.52
N ALA A 718 6.20 9.31 8.99
CA ALA A 718 6.34 9.73 7.62
C ALA A 718 7.10 8.65 6.82
N ALA A 719 6.71 8.44 5.56
CA ALA A 719 7.43 7.52 4.67
C ALA A 719 8.79 8.12 4.20
N GLY A 720 9.14 7.99 2.92
CA GLY A 720 10.40 8.50 2.38
C GLY A 720 10.33 9.99 2.00
N ARG A 721 11.48 10.67 2.12
CA ARG A 721 11.72 12.06 1.67
C ARG A 721 10.78 13.14 2.25
N PRO A 722 10.37 13.08 3.53
CA PRO A 722 9.59 14.16 4.11
C PRO A 722 10.42 15.46 4.18
N LEU A 723 9.80 16.59 3.84
CA LEU A 723 10.38 17.93 3.75
C LEU A 723 11.52 18.10 2.74
N ILE A 724 11.63 17.21 1.75
CA ILE A 724 12.64 17.37 0.70
C ILE A 724 12.47 18.74 -0.01
N ASN A 725 13.57 19.46 -0.22
CA ASN A 725 13.61 20.78 -0.85
C ASN A 725 12.77 21.88 -0.15
N ALA A 726 12.33 21.66 1.09
CA ALA A 726 11.59 22.69 1.82
C ALA A 726 12.51 23.86 2.21
N VAL A 727 11.96 25.07 2.14
CA VAL A 727 12.64 26.35 2.34
C VAL A 727 11.79 27.27 3.24
N GLY A 728 12.31 28.43 3.64
CA GLY A 728 11.53 29.40 4.39
C GLY A 728 11.30 28.98 5.85
N CYS A 729 10.06 28.96 6.32
CA CYS A 729 9.74 28.79 7.74
C CYS A 729 8.79 27.61 8.12
N PRO A 730 8.87 26.43 7.47
CA PRO A 730 8.02 25.29 7.85
C PRO A 730 8.32 24.85 9.29
N ARG A 731 7.27 24.57 10.07
CA ARG A 731 7.36 24.07 11.46
C ARG A 731 6.60 22.76 11.57
N VAL A 732 7.33 21.66 11.69
CA VAL A 732 6.73 20.32 11.60
C VAL A 732 7.01 19.50 12.86
N VAL A 733 6.01 18.80 13.36
CA VAL A 733 6.16 17.79 14.42
C VAL A 733 5.77 16.41 13.87
N ILE A 734 6.68 15.46 13.96
CA ILE A 734 6.46 14.04 13.62
C ILE A 734 6.64 13.23 14.91
N ASN A 735 5.56 12.61 15.40
CA ASN A 735 5.64 11.83 16.64
C ASN A 735 6.26 10.45 16.41
N GLY A 736 5.93 9.81 15.30
CA GLY A 736 6.56 8.57 14.84
C GLY A 736 7.99 8.78 14.38
N THR A 737 8.35 8.05 13.33
CA THR A 737 9.64 8.21 12.64
C THR A 737 9.47 8.72 11.21
N ALA A 738 10.58 8.99 10.53
CA ALA A 738 10.65 9.15 9.10
C ALA A 738 11.48 7.97 8.54
N LEU A 739 10.98 7.26 7.52
CA LEU A 739 11.64 6.03 7.08
C LEU A 739 13.03 6.29 6.48
N ASP A 740 13.17 7.30 5.61
CA ASP A 740 14.46 7.76 5.12
C ASP A 740 14.37 9.18 4.52
N TYR A 741 15.53 9.81 4.28
CA TYR A 741 15.67 11.14 3.64
C TYR A 741 14.90 12.28 4.32
N LEU A 742 14.81 12.29 5.65
CA LEU A 742 14.12 13.37 6.37
C LEU A 742 14.88 14.68 6.18
N ALA A 743 14.19 15.69 5.63
CA ALA A 743 14.70 17.02 5.37
C ALA A 743 15.96 17.01 4.46
N GLU A 744 15.91 16.17 3.42
CA GLU A 744 16.87 16.21 2.32
C GLU A 744 16.80 17.56 1.58
N SER A 745 17.96 18.16 1.30
CA SER A 745 18.07 19.48 0.66
C SER A 745 17.23 20.56 1.37
N PHE A 746 17.18 20.53 2.71
CA PHE A 746 16.46 21.53 3.50
C PHE A 746 17.21 22.87 3.50
N MET A 747 16.52 23.94 3.10
CA MET A 747 17.08 25.27 2.88
C MET A 747 16.29 26.32 3.67
N ALA A 748 15.94 26.00 4.91
CA ALA A 748 14.98 26.77 5.70
C ALA A 748 15.59 27.86 6.59
N GLY A 749 16.84 28.29 6.37
CA GLY A 749 17.48 29.35 7.17
C GLY A 749 17.65 29.00 8.66
N ASP A 750 18.11 29.93 9.50
CA ASP A 750 18.34 29.64 10.93
C ASP A 750 17.01 29.65 11.73
N PRO A 751 16.62 28.55 12.40
CA PRO A 751 15.39 28.49 13.20
C PRO A 751 15.26 29.60 14.26
N LEU A 752 16.36 30.01 14.89
CA LEU A 752 16.35 31.06 15.92
C LEU A 752 16.16 32.47 15.32
N ASN A 753 16.31 32.60 14.00
CA ASN A 753 16.12 33.83 13.24
C ASN A 753 14.95 33.70 12.23
N GLY A 754 13.92 32.92 12.58
CA GLY A 754 12.69 32.79 11.80
C GLY A 754 12.71 31.73 10.70
N GLY A 755 13.78 30.94 10.62
CA GLY A 755 13.87 29.78 9.74
C GLY A 755 12.99 28.59 10.16
N GLY A 756 12.90 27.59 9.29
CA GLY A 756 12.11 26.38 9.49
C GLY A 756 12.83 25.27 10.24
N PHE A 757 12.07 24.38 10.85
CA PHE A 757 12.58 23.23 11.59
C PHE A 757 11.59 22.06 11.64
N VAL A 758 12.12 20.89 12.00
CA VAL A 758 11.36 19.68 12.26
C VAL A 758 11.61 19.20 13.68
N ILE A 759 10.57 18.75 14.39
CA ILE A 759 10.68 17.99 15.63
C ILE A 759 10.38 16.53 15.31
N LEU A 760 11.32 15.63 15.61
CA LEU A 760 11.18 14.18 15.42
C LEU A 760 11.19 13.50 16.79
N ASN A 761 10.06 12.97 17.24
CA ASN A 761 9.98 12.34 18.56
C ASN A 761 10.40 10.85 18.54
N GLY A 762 10.26 10.13 17.42
CA GLY A 762 10.74 8.75 17.33
C GLY A 762 10.06 7.78 18.29
N ILE A 763 8.75 7.93 18.49
CA ILE A 763 7.95 7.11 19.42
C ILE A 763 6.81 6.38 18.70
N ALA A 764 6.35 5.28 19.27
CA ALA A 764 5.07 4.67 18.92
C ALA A 764 4.09 4.84 20.08
N LEU A 765 2.79 4.80 19.79
CA LEU A 765 1.77 4.58 20.81
C LEU A 765 1.39 3.11 20.79
N ASP A 766 1.35 2.48 21.96
CA ASP A 766 0.75 1.15 22.09
C ASP A 766 -0.80 1.23 22.07
N GLU A 767 -1.45 0.07 22.15
CA GLU A 767 -2.92 -0.03 22.17
C GLU A 767 -3.55 0.70 23.38
N ASP A 768 -2.81 0.87 24.48
CA ASP A 768 -3.25 1.58 25.67
C ASP A 768 -3.07 3.12 25.54
N GLY A 769 -2.42 3.57 24.46
CA GLY A 769 -2.06 4.97 24.23
C GLY A 769 -0.84 5.43 25.01
N GLN A 770 -0.02 4.51 25.50
CA GLN A 770 1.24 4.82 26.17
C GLN A 770 2.37 4.98 25.15
N ILE A 771 3.33 5.83 25.49
CA ILE A 771 4.54 6.04 24.69
C ILE A 771 5.41 4.78 24.79
N ARG A 772 5.73 4.20 23.64
CA ARG A 772 6.76 3.18 23.48
C ARG A 772 7.90 3.78 22.65
N GLU A 773 9.12 3.71 23.18
CA GLU A 773 10.28 4.12 22.40
C GLU A 773 10.52 3.19 21.21
N LEU A 774 10.86 3.78 20.07
CA LEU A 774 11.32 3.00 18.93
C LEU A 774 12.75 2.51 19.20
N GLU A 775 13.09 1.35 18.61
CA GLU A 775 14.45 0.80 18.71
C GLU A 775 15.47 1.82 18.21
N THR A 776 15.17 2.50 17.11
CA THR A 776 15.86 3.69 16.63
C THR A 776 14.85 4.82 16.38
N PRO A 777 15.09 6.06 16.84
CA PRO A 777 14.22 7.20 16.53
C PRO A 777 14.09 7.48 15.03
N TYR A 778 15.13 7.14 14.26
CA TYR A 778 15.21 7.29 12.80
C TYR A 778 15.96 6.10 12.20
N PRO A 779 15.29 5.22 11.43
CA PRO A 779 15.90 4.01 10.87
C PRO A 779 16.72 4.27 9.60
N GLY A 780 16.47 5.39 8.92
CA GLY A 780 17.11 5.73 7.65
C GLY A 780 18.60 6.05 7.76
N SER A 781 19.22 6.25 6.60
CA SER A 781 20.66 6.54 6.48
C SER A 781 20.94 7.95 5.96
N ASN A 782 19.91 8.71 5.55
CA ASN A 782 20.05 10.00 4.88
C ASN A 782 19.37 11.15 5.64
N LEU A 783 19.59 11.22 6.96
CA LEU A 783 19.06 12.28 7.80
C LEU A 783 19.69 13.63 7.44
N PHE A 784 18.85 14.62 7.14
CA PHE A 784 19.27 16.00 6.91
C PHE A 784 20.32 16.14 5.77
N SER A 785 20.23 15.24 4.80
CA SER A 785 21.16 15.14 3.68
C SER A 785 21.13 16.40 2.82
N LEU A 786 22.29 16.93 2.41
CA LEU A 786 22.41 18.11 1.55
C LEU A 786 21.73 19.39 2.07
N ALA A 787 21.35 19.44 3.35
CA ALA A 787 20.73 20.62 3.94
C ALA A 787 21.72 21.78 4.03
N SER A 788 21.24 22.99 3.74
CA SER A 788 22.02 24.25 3.87
C SER A 788 21.40 25.23 4.86
N GLY A 789 20.21 24.93 5.38
CA GLY A 789 19.55 25.71 6.42
C GLY A 789 18.50 24.89 7.16
N GLY A 790 18.01 25.42 8.27
CA GLY A 790 17.04 24.81 9.17
C GLY A 790 17.69 23.97 10.26
N ALA A 791 16.85 23.29 11.05
CA ALA A 791 17.30 22.28 12.01
C ALA A 791 16.29 21.15 12.17
N ILE A 792 16.77 20.01 12.65
CA ILE A 792 15.94 18.95 13.23
C ILE A 792 16.18 18.92 14.74
N TYR A 793 15.12 18.95 15.54
CA TYR A 793 15.15 18.67 16.96
C TYR A 793 14.68 17.25 17.18
N VAL A 794 15.63 16.34 17.39
CA VAL A 794 15.36 14.90 17.47
C VAL A 794 15.40 14.43 18.92
N ARG A 795 14.37 13.70 19.35
CA ARG A 795 14.35 13.00 20.64
C ARG A 795 15.24 11.77 20.52
N ASP A 796 16.40 11.81 21.16
CA ASP A 796 17.41 10.76 21.12
C ASP A 796 18.10 10.62 22.49
N PRO A 797 17.35 10.25 23.54
CA PRO A 797 17.85 10.26 24.92
C PRO A 797 18.98 9.26 25.17
N HIS A 798 19.07 8.22 24.34
CA HIS A 798 20.10 7.18 24.42
C HIS A 798 21.24 7.37 23.43
N LYS A 799 21.27 8.47 22.67
CA LYS A 799 22.29 8.76 21.65
C LYS A 799 22.45 7.63 20.62
N LYS A 800 21.33 7.06 20.17
CA LYS A 800 21.28 5.97 19.18
C LYS A 800 21.55 6.48 17.77
N LEU A 801 21.34 7.77 17.52
CA LEU A 801 21.65 8.38 16.24
C LEU A 801 23.12 8.77 16.16
N ASP A 802 23.76 8.34 15.09
CA ASP A 802 25.19 8.52 14.82
C ASP A 802 25.44 9.43 13.62
N ASP A 803 26.71 9.82 13.45
CA ASP A 803 27.13 10.73 12.37
C ASP A 803 27.06 10.06 10.99
N ASP A 804 27.06 8.71 10.90
CA ASP A 804 26.97 7.98 9.63
C ASP A 804 25.58 8.07 8.99
N GLN A 805 24.56 8.49 9.75
CA GLN A 805 23.23 8.81 9.23
C GLN A 805 23.13 10.22 8.66
N LEU A 806 24.12 11.08 8.91
CA LEU A 806 24.12 12.48 8.47
C LEU A 806 24.93 12.64 7.19
N ASN A 807 24.37 13.35 6.20
CA ASN A 807 25.08 13.69 4.97
C ASN A 807 25.15 15.22 4.79
N GLY A 808 26.13 15.84 5.45
CA GLY A 808 26.30 17.31 5.46
C GLY A 808 25.71 18.03 6.69
N GLY A 809 25.24 17.27 7.69
CA GLY A 809 24.81 17.79 9.00
C GLY A 809 25.78 17.45 10.13
N CYS A 810 25.54 18.04 11.31
CA CYS A 810 26.18 17.64 12.56
C CYS A 810 25.21 17.78 13.75
N TYR A 811 25.41 16.97 14.78
CA TYR A 811 24.67 17.11 16.04
C TYR A 811 25.24 18.22 16.92
N GLU A 812 24.36 18.88 17.66
CA GLU A 812 24.64 19.90 18.66
C GLU A 812 23.74 19.67 19.88
N GLU A 813 24.19 20.11 21.05
CA GLU A 813 23.37 20.11 22.25
C GLU A 813 22.20 21.09 22.10
N LEU A 814 21.07 20.76 22.72
CA LEU A 814 19.91 21.64 22.74
C LEU A 814 20.17 22.82 23.68
N SER A 815 20.06 24.05 23.17
CA SER A 815 20.14 25.25 24.01
C SER A 815 18.79 25.64 24.62
N ASP A 816 18.79 26.51 25.63
CA ASP A 816 17.57 27.10 26.19
C ASP A 816 16.74 27.85 25.14
N ALA A 817 17.40 28.52 24.20
CA ALA A 817 16.74 29.24 23.10
C ALA A 817 16.06 28.27 22.13
N ASP A 818 16.71 27.15 21.81
CA ASP A 818 16.13 26.08 21.00
C ASP A 818 14.90 25.47 21.71
N TRP A 819 15.00 25.21 23.01
CA TRP A 819 13.88 24.67 23.78
C TRP A 819 12.70 25.66 23.83
N ALA A 820 12.96 26.94 24.08
CA ALA A 820 11.95 27.98 24.08
C ALA A 820 11.25 28.10 22.71
N LEU A 821 11.98 27.86 21.61
CA LEU A 821 11.44 27.84 20.25
C LEU A 821 10.48 26.66 20.05
N ILE A 822 10.84 25.44 20.47
CA ILE A 822 10.07 24.23 20.14
C ILE A 822 8.95 23.91 21.12
N LEU A 823 9.04 24.37 22.37
CA LEU A 823 8.07 24.07 23.43
C LEU A 823 6.61 24.43 23.06
N PRO A 824 6.29 25.57 22.42
CA PRO A 824 4.92 25.86 21.99
C PRO A 824 4.34 24.81 21.01
N TYR A 825 5.18 24.28 20.11
CA TYR A 825 4.77 23.26 19.14
C TYR A 825 4.56 21.90 19.82
N LEU A 826 5.38 21.56 20.82
CA LEU A 826 5.16 20.37 21.65
C LEU A 826 3.89 20.47 22.51
N LYS A 827 3.53 21.68 22.98
CA LYS A 827 2.25 21.91 23.68
C LYS A 827 1.04 21.82 22.77
N GLU A 828 1.14 22.32 21.53
CA GLU A 828 0.08 22.12 20.55
C GLU A 828 -0.05 20.63 20.17
N ASN A 829 1.07 19.94 20.04
CA ASN A 829 1.11 18.48 19.85
C ASN A 829 0.42 17.72 20.99
N GLU A 830 0.66 18.13 22.24
CA GLU A 830 -0.05 17.61 23.42
C GLU A 830 -1.56 17.89 23.34
N ARG A 831 -1.96 19.10 22.97
CA ARG A 831 -3.38 19.47 22.80
C ARG A 831 -4.06 18.64 21.73
N LEU A 832 -3.38 18.35 20.61
CA LEU A 832 -3.92 17.58 19.49
C LEU A 832 -4.00 16.09 19.83
N PHE A 833 -2.87 15.48 20.20
CA PHE A 833 -2.73 14.03 20.27
C PHE A 833 -2.78 13.45 21.69
N GLY A 834 -2.71 14.29 22.73
CA GLY A 834 -2.63 13.83 24.11
C GLY A 834 -1.24 13.31 24.54
N ILE A 835 -0.21 13.53 23.72
CA ILE A 835 1.19 13.18 24.00
C ILE A 835 1.79 14.31 24.81
N THR A 836 1.92 14.15 26.13
CA THR A 836 2.34 15.27 26.98
C THR A 836 3.82 15.56 26.85
N VAL A 837 4.20 16.84 27.00
CA VAL A 837 5.62 17.23 27.06
C VAL A 837 6.34 16.52 28.22
N LYS A 838 5.61 16.26 29.32
CA LYS A 838 6.13 15.49 30.45
C LYS A 838 6.49 14.06 30.03
N ASP A 839 5.62 13.39 29.29
CA ASP A 839 5.84 12.01 28.86
C ASP A 839 6.99 11.93 27.85
N LEU A 840 7.08 12.90 26.93
CA LEU A 840 8.22 13.00 26.00
C LEU A 840 9.57 13.17 26.72
N LEU A 841 9.59 13.90 27.83
CA LEU A 841 10.78 14.11 28.66
C LEU A 841 11.02 12.99 29.68
N THR A 842 10.10 12.03 29.80
CA THR A 842 10.26 10.89 30.69
C THR A 842 10.96 9.76 29.94
N VAL A 843 12.11 9.33 30.45
CA VAL A 843 12.96 8.27 29.86
C VAL A 843 13.26 7.27 30.98
N ASP A 844 13.06 5.98 30.72
CA ASP A 844 13.23 4.92 31.73
C ASP A 844 12.47 5.17 33.05
N GLY A 845 11.32 5.86 32.97
CA GLY A 845 10.50 6.22 34.13
C GLY A 845 10.95 7.47 34.89
N GLU A 846 12.07 8.09 34.51
CA GLU A 846 12.57 9.33 35.10
C GLU A 846 12.36 10.54 34.19
N ARG A 847 11.89 11.65 34.77
CA ARG A 847 11.79 12.91 34.02
C ARG A 847 13.18 13.54 33.88
N LEU A 848 13.66 13.67 32.67
CA LEU A 848 14.94 14.27 32.34
C LEU A 848 14.76 15.73 31.86
N PRO A 849 15.81 16.56 31.98
CA PRO A 849 15.79 17.90 31.40
C PRO A 849 15.90 17.83 29.85
N PRO A 850 15.34 18.80 29.11
CA PRO A 850 15.23 18.74 27.64
C PRO A 850 16.53 18.47 26.90
N GLU A 851 17.64 19.05 27.34
CA GLU A 851 18.98 18.90 26.75
C GLU A 851 19.57 17.50 26.90
N ARG A 852 19.01 16.67 27.79
CA ARG A 852 19.35 15.24 27.90
C ARG A 852 18.46 14.34 27.04
N VAL A 853 17.37 14.88 26.49
CA VAL A 853 16.36 14.12 25.75
C VAL A 853 16.40 14.45 24.26
N TYR A 854 16.55 15.73 23.92
CA TYR A 854 16.58 16.21 22.56
C TYR A 854 17.98 16.66 22.15
N ARG A 855 18.31 16.41 20.87
CA ARG A 855 19.52 16.90 20.20
C ARG A 855 19.12 17.76 19.02
N LYS A 856 19.96 18.72 18.67
CA LYS A 856 19.80 19.55 17.47
C LYS A 856 20.66 18.99 16.35
N VAL A 857 20.08 18.80 15.17
CA VAL A 857 20.80 18.54 13.91
C VAL A 857 20.78 19.83 13.11
N ARG A 858 21.96 20.28 12.66
CA ARG A 858 22.10 21.47 11.82
C ARG A 858 23.09 21.24 10.69
N PRO A 859 23.12 22.10 9.64
CA PRO A 859 24.12 21.98 8.59
C PRO A 859 25.53 22.19 9.15
N VAL A 860 26.51 21.50 8.56
CA VAL A 860 27.92 21.81 8.81
C VAL A 860 28.22 23.19 8.25
N LYS A 861 28.92 24.04 9.03
CA LYS A 861 29.40 25.34 8.54
C LYS A 861 30.52 25.09 7.51
N THR A 862 30.19 25.12 6.22
CA THR A 862 31.20 25.14 5.16
C THR A 862 31.75 26.56 5.02
N GLY A 863 33.08 26.72 5.14
CA GLY A 863 33.77 28.02 5.02
C GLY A 863 33.64 28.72 3.65
N VAL A 864 32.85 28.17 2.73
CA VAL A 864 32.61 28.69 1.37
C VAL A 864 31.40 29.63 1.32
N LEU A 865 30.52 29.62 2.34
CA LEU A 865 29.37 30.53 2.44
C LEU A 865 29.64 31.76 3.34
N SER A 866 30.91 31.97 3.72
CA SER A 866 31.35 33.09 4.58
C SER A 866 32.20 34.14 3.84
N SER A 867 32.22 34.11 2.50
CA SER A 867 32.90 35.10 1.65
C SER A 867 31.93 35.95 0.86
#